data_AF-A0A9D1JNK3-F1
#
_entry.id   AF-A0A9D1JNK3-F1
#
_cell.length_a   1.000
_cell.length_b   1.000
_cell.length_c   1.000
_cell.angle_alpha   90.00
_cell.angle_beta   90.00
_cell.angle_gamma   90.00
#
_symmetry.space_group_name_H-M   'P 1'
#
loop_
_entity.id
_entity.type
_entity.pdbx_description
1 polymer ?
#
loop_
_entity_poly.entity_id
_entity_poly.type
_entity_poly.pdbx_seq_one_letter_code
_entity_poly.pdbx_strand_id
1 'polypeptide(L)'
;MRITSVIPQVYAGNLKRQQTTQLTHQNPNLINEKPINSLNFVAPAYIEHLAQRGGVGFVNLTFTGADKNINQFASYSPENKRYGLNSYNYGGLGVVAQEAPNNWRIKEKADVRDFSPYHSYGTTKGGVMVAEVTRDEKGKITERHLPQNKFHQAAQNESLEEVAKRLNLKPENLEYVIQIEPDTKGKSEFVVLKDAKASGSFKRASDNAVDELKEINYRFFGTDEISDPVFIAQKKLEAKTRDEIIEPRLAKIKEQIEATYHYEQKLKELNEADNQSFNKDPYSFEPNPKITEIEEEYNKKIAEGIKSIEKEVDDEFYKTLETPEYKDKLAKITETAAEAVPERNYVYFVHTEDLARFENAYGIGAKGTGAYGAYGTYGTYGTYGTYGTEGSEDGIKHVSTNVFYADNNRAFVEGLPKLNTAEHGNFNPANLWLHDRPAFMIMHHIANKSAAGDEYYNGGVKAHSSFHNPGRDYQGWMNNPFEFFRLVANEQDVEEIKNHPQLKEIKYIEKNWHKFGPKDGEELTPEAKFVKEIFDPYFKNFMDDFNTYNISMTPVAGVKTNGKNFTAGTVSMNYGKEMKNPDTPDIALGMTKKLSEIETHDITNGSTPANLQLDNPKANFHRKGHPNLLTKLKRGFTTYNYEYELDKDGKIVKDNIDEVLKAKESNTKWLLNLIDHAYQAGGQSGVTKVFCSDAQISNGATVIGHLSGFKKGDNLFMGWGRPDPQKNYPASIGAIKEFIEFLKDKNIPDELKTRTKGIFGAGVWDASAEEYKWIKDLIEVQLPKIDNGKYAGNIMYVNNFFPNRLVGCATWTLFSSRFEPCGITPLESFASATPCISINTGGAPDFINKMRGLLTKHPYLLKRERLEEILGKKLDFNGDAAHDAKVLDGARWENATFELKDCIIMAMQSNDEEFKKAIHDQLSEELKNQEVIPYKQMAQNAGLQRDKMDWHQNADYNNGKTANERYMNEVFERNKGIEARNKNPMKRFVGKFGTATEKIVIQAEEAAQSASTSKVGKIVAFSILGAAAIASGGYYFFQKRQKKLGFNKPVEEKSFTKIG
;
A
#
# COMPACT_ATOMS: atom_id res chain seq x y z
N MET A 1 0.55 30.88 -22.84
CA MET A 1 0.04 32.27 -22.81
C MET A 1 -1.44 32.19 -22.44
N ARG A 2 -1.84 32.60 -21.23
CA ARG A 2 -3.27 32.73 -20.88
C ARG A 2 -3.63 34.20 -20.98
N ILE A 3 -4.52 34.55 -21.91
CA ILE A 3 -5.16 35.86 -22.00
C ILE A 3 -6.52 35.71 -21.31
N THR A 4 -6.74 36.39 -20.19
CA THR A 4 -7.99 36.26 -19.41
C THR A 4 -9.09 37.25 -19.79
N SER A 5 -8.92 38.08 -20.83
CA SER A 5 -10.04 38.74 -21.54
C SER A 5 -9.54 39.51 -22.77
N VAL A 6 -10.45 39.76 -23.72
CA VAL A 6 -10.21 40.57 -24.94
C VAL A 6 -11.26 41.68 -24.99
N ILE A 7 -10.88 42.94 -25.22
CA ILE A 7 -11.78 43.90 -25.87
C ILE A 7 -11.00 44.96 -26.71
N PRO A 8 -11.65 45.74 -27.61
CA PRO A 8 -11.18 46.03 -28.96
C PRO A 8 -10.52 47.40 -29.04
N GLN A 9 -9.78 47.64 -30.14
CA GLN A 9 -9.13 48.92 -30.42
C GLN A 9 -10.12 50.09 -30.42
N VAL A 10 -9.84 51.12 -29.60
CA VAL A 10 -10.35 52.47 -29.81
C VAL A 10 -9.17 53.45 -29.86
N TYR A 11 -9.19 54.27 -30.92
CA TYR A 11 -8.18 55.23 -31.34
C TYR A 11 -7.82 56.28 -30.28
N ALA A 12 -6.52 56.63 -30.25
CA ALA A 12 -5.97 57.68 -29.39
C ALA A 12 -6.36 59.08 -29.88
N GLY A 13 -6.90 59.91 -28.98
CA GLY A 13 -7.09 61.34 -29.16
C GLY A 13 -6.58 62.11 -27.94
N ASN A 14 -5.44 62.78 -28.10
CA ASN A 14 -4.89 63.92 -27.35
C ASN A 14 -5.49 64.30 -25.98
N LEU A 15 -4.63 64.41 -24.95
CA LEU A 15 -4.72 65.51 -23.98
C LEU A 15 -3.37 65.78 -23.26
N LYS A 16 -3.06 67.08 -23.15
CA LYS A 16 -1.79 67.71 -22.79
C LYS A 16 -1.52 67.79 -21.28
N ARG A 17 -0.24 67.86 -20.94
CA ARG A 17 0.36 68.25 -19.64
C ARG A 17 -0.18 69.60 -19.12
N GLN A 18 -0.49 69.66 -17.82
CA GLN A 18 -0.30 70.86 -17.00
C GLN A 18 0.22 70.47 -15.60
N GLN A 19 1.34 71.10 -15.21
CA GLN A 19 1.94 71.09 -13.87
C GLN A 19 1.32 72.20 -13.03
N THR A 20 1.16 72.00 -11.71
CA THR A 20 1.50 73.06 -10.74
C THR A 20 1.84 72.55 -9.33
N THR A 21 2.89 73.20 -8.81
CA THR A 21 3.72 73.17 -7.58
C THR A 21 3.03 73.59 -6.26
N GLN A 22 3.56 73.15 -5.09
CA GLN A 22 4.13 73.95 -3.96
C GLN A 22 4.36 73.10 -2.66
N LEU A 23 5.62 72.90 -2.19
CA LEU A 23 6.42 73.63 -1.15
C LEU A 23 6.14 73.18 0.31
N THR A 24 7.04 73.03 1.31
CA THR A 24 8.50 72.76 1.53
C THR A 24 8.77 72.92 3.04
N HIS A 25 9.68 72.13 3.63
CA HIS A 25 10.63 72.37 4.76
C HIS A 25 11.22 70.98 5.14
N GLN A 26 12.50 70.68 5.39
CA GLN A 26 13.64 71.38 6.00
C GLN A 26 14.97 70.60 5.77
N ASN A 27 16.07 71.37 5.70
CA ASN A 27 17.48 71.18 6.13
C ASN A 27 18.43 70.04 5.65
N PRO A 28 19.70 70.36 5.28
CA PRO A 28 20.69 69.46 4.68
C PRO A 28 21.90 69.13 5.59
N ASN A 29 22.39 67.88 5.54
CA ASN A 29 23.82 67.49 5.49
C ASN A 29 23.99 66.01 5.88
N LEU A 30 24.18 65.14 4.88
CA LEU A 30 24.98 63.90 4.92
C LEU A 30 25.07 63.39 3.47
N ILE A 31 26.20 63.63 2.79
CA ILE A 31 26.49 63.12 1.44
C ILE A 31 27.62 62.10 1.55
N ASN A 32 27.30 60.82 1.34
CA ASN A 32 28.04 59.91 0.45
C ASN A 32 27.31 58.56 0.35
N GLU A 33 26.35 58.45 -0.56
CA GLU A 33 25.88 57.15 -1.08
C GLU A 33 25.97 57.12 -2.61
N LYS A 34 26.55 56.03 -3.11
CA LYS A 34 26.56 55.59 -4.50
C LYS A 34 25.15 55.14 -4.93
N PRO A 35 24.81 55.16 -6.23
CA PRO A 35 23.43 55.17 -6.69
C PRO A 35 22.71 53.84 -6.41
N ILE A 36 21.70 53.90 -5.55
CA ILE A 36 20.70 52.85 -5.40
C ILE A 36 19.75 52.95 -6.60
N ASN A 37 19.75 51.94 -7.46
CA ASN A 37 18.71 51.74 -8.48
C ASN A 37 17.41 51.28 -7.77
N SER A 38 16.74 52.22 -7.12
CA SER A 38 15.37 52.06 -6.60
C SER A 38 14.38 52.42 -7.70
N LEU A 39 13.98 51.43 -8.50
CA LEU A 39 12.86 51.57 -9.45
C LEU A 39 11.91 50.37 -9.46
N ASN A 40 11.92 49.53 -8.42
CA ASN A 40 11.02 48.36 -8.28
C ASN A 40 10.05 48.42 -7.07
N PHE A 41 9.95 49.54 -6.35
CA PHE A 41 9.11 49.63 -5.15
C PHE A 41 8.33 50.96 -5.04
N VAL A 42 7.61 51.38 -6.09
CA VAL A 42 6.58 52.45 -5.95
C VAL A 42 5.34 52.23 -6.84
N ALA A 43 5.25 51.11 -7.55
CA ALA A 43 4.09 50.86 -8.44
C ALA A 43 2.78 50.46 -7.72
N PRO A 44 2.76 49.64 -6.64
CA PRO A 44 1.48 49.15 -6.10
C PRO A 44 0.61 50.26 -5.52
N ALA A 45 1.19 51.19 -4.75
CA ALA A 45 0.44 52.23 -4.06
C ALA A 45 -0.10 53.34 -4.99
N TYR A 46 0.59 53.62 -6.11
CA TYR A 46 0.11 54.60 -7.10
C TYR A 46 -0.98 54.01 -8.02
N ILE A 47 -0.90 52.70 -8.30
CA ILE A 47 -1.88 51.96 -9.11
C ILE A 47 -3.18 51.74 -8.31
N GLU A 48 -3.09 51.45 -7.02
CA GLU A 48 -4.25 51.32 -6.13
C GLU A 48 -4.99 52.68 -5.96
N HIS A 49 -4.26 53.79 -5.96
CA HIS A 49 -4.85 55.15 -5.90
C HIS A 49 -5.55 55.57 -7.20
N LEU A 50 -5.09 55.08 -8.36
CA LEU A 50 -5.74 55.29 -9.67
C LEU A 50 -6.97 54.39 -9.87
N ALA A 51 -6.94 53.15 -9.37
CA ALA A 51 -8.07 52.22 -9.42
C ALA A 51 -9.30 52.71 -8.63
N GLN A 52 -9.09 53.46 -7.55
CA GLN A 52 -10.17 54.01 -6.72
C GLN A 52 -10.87 55.26 -7.31
N ARG A 53 -10.31 55.91 -8.36
CA ARG A 53 -10.85 57.19 -8.89
C ARG A 53 -11.49 57.14 -10.27
N GLY A 54 -11.59 55.98 -10.92
CA GLY A 54 -12.49 55.82 -12.06
C GLY A 54 -11.99 54.86 -13.12
N GLY A 55 -12.66 53.72 -13.24
CA GLY A 55 -13.09 53.11 -14.50
C GLY A 55 -12.07 52.69 -15.57
N VAL A 56 -10.76 52.70 -15.32
CA VAL A 56 -9.77 52.22 -16.31
C VAL A 56 -9.25 50.83 -15.91
N GLY A 57 -9.58 49.81 -16.70
CA GLY A 57 -9.08 48.45 -16.53
C GLY A 57 -7.61 48.34 -16.92
N PHE A 58 -6.76 47.88 -16.00
CA PHE A 58 -5.35 47.59 -16.26
C PHE A 58 -5.18 46.15 -16.74
N VAL A 59 -4.34 45.95 -17.76
CA VAL A 59 -3.87 44.62 -18.21
C VAL A 59 -2.63 44.25 -17.42
N ASN A 60 -2.70 43.19 -16.60
CA ASN A 60 -1.52 42.59 -15.98
C ASN A 60 -0.99 41.48 -16.92
N LEU A 61 0.20 41.70 -17.49
CA LEU A 61 0.94 40.68 -18.24
C LEU A 61 1.99 40.07 -17.31
N THR A 62 1.70 38.89 -16.76
CA THR A 62 2.69 38.09 -16.01
C THR A 62 3.26 37.00 -16.91
N PHE A 63 4.57 37.00 -17.10
CA PHE A 63 5.31 35.94 -17.77
C PHE A 63 5.93 35.04 -16.70
N THR A 64 5.29 33.93 -16.35
CA THR A 64 5.82 32.96 -15.38
C THR A 64 5.77 31.56 -15.97
N GLY A 65 6.90 31.10 -16.52
CA GLY A 65 7.08 29.71 -16.98
C GLY A 65 7.19 28.67 -15.85
N ALA A 66 6.94 29.07 -14.60
CA ALA A 66 7.20 28.26 -13.40
C ALA A 66 5.97 27.99 -12.51
N ASP A 67 4.79 28.55 -12.81
CA ASP A 67 3.65 28.42 -11.90
C ASP A 67 3.07 26.99 -11.94
N LYS A 68 3.28 26.26 -10.84
CA LYS A 68 2.66 24.96 -10.61
C LYS A 68 1.16 25.11 -10.45
N ASN A 69 0.43 24.06 -10.83
CA ASN A 69 -0.99 24.00 -10.59
C ASN A 69 -1.27 23.31 -9.24
N ILE A 70 -1.82 24.06 -8.29
CA ILE A 70 -2.13 23.59 -6.92
C ILE A 70 -3.19 22.48 -6.90
N ASN A 71 -3.97 22.31 -7.97
CA ASN A 71 -4.99 21.28 -8.10
C ASN A 71 -4.51 20.04 -8.89
N GLN A 72 -3.26 20.04 -9.36
CA GLN A 72 -2.68 18.89 -10.08
C GLN A 72 -1.78 18.07 -9.14
N PHE A 73 -1.94 16.75 -9.22
CA PHE A 73 -1.27 15.78 -8.37
C PHE A 73 -0.63 14.68 -9.21
N ALA A 74 0.62 14.33 -8.91
CA ALA A 74 1.24 13.10 -9.39
C ALA A 74 1.30 12.08 -8.25
N SER A 75 0.62 10.95 -8.41
CA SER A 75 0.66 9.84 -7.45
C SER A 75 1.58 8.75 -7.99
N TYR A 76 2.76 8.58 -7.41
CA TYR A 76 3.72 7.56 -7.83
C TYR A 76 3.67 6.35 -6.91
N SER A 77 3.33 5.20 -7.49
CA SER A 77 3.22 3.93 -6.77
C SER A 77 3.74 2.77 -7.60
N PRO A 78 4.45 1.78 -7.01
CA PRO A 78 4.83 0.56 -7.72
C PRO A 78 3.62 -0.33 -8.06
N GLU A 79 2.50 -0.21 -7.34
CA GLU A 79 1.28 -0.98 -7.59
C GLU A 79 0.00 -0.12 -7.44
N ASN A 80 -1.03 -0.41 -8.23
CA ASN A 80 -2.29 0.33 -8.15
C ASN A 80 -3.45 -0.54 -8.64
N LYS A 81 -4.40 -0.82 -7.75
CA LYS A 81 -5.57 -1.66 -8.08
C LYS A 81 -6.50 -1.02 -9.10
N ARG A 82 -6.41 0.30 -9.32
CA ARG A 82 -7.13 1.01 -10.38
C ARG A 82 -6.85 0.41 -11.76
N TYR A 83 -5.65 -0.14 -11.97
CA TYR A 83 -5.25 -0.63 -13.30
C TYR A 83 -5.97 -1.92 -13.69
N GLY A 84 -6.47 -2.69 -12.71
CA GLY A 84 -7.11 -3.98 -12.96
C GLY A 84 -6.15 -5.08 -13.46
N LEU A 85 -4.84 -4.85 -13.35
CA LEU A 85 -3.79 -5.75 -13.84
C LEU A 85 -3.17 -6.53 -12.69
N ASN A 86 -3.08 -7.85 -12.82
CA ASN A 86 -2.49 -8.71 -11.79
C ASN A 86 -1.05 -8.31 -11.44
N SER A 87 -0.25 -7.88 -12.44
CA SER A 87 1.14 -7.43 -12.25
C SER A 87 1.30 -6.22 -11.31
N TYR A 88 0.20 -5.48 -11.05
CA TYR A 88 0.15 -4.30 -10.18
C TYR A 88 -0.86 -4.48 -9.03
N ASN A 89 -1.16 -5.72 -8.63
CA ASN A 89 -2.18 -6.04 -7.63
C ASN A 89 -1.76 -7.18 -6.70
N TYR A 90 -0.64 -7.02 -5.97
CA TYR A 90 -0.15 -8.03 -5.02
C TYR A 90 -0.22 -7.58 -3.56
N GLY A 91 -0.17 -6.28 -3.28
CA GLY A 91 -0.18 -5.73 -1.92
C GLY A 91 -1.44 -4.98 -1.50
N GLY A 92 -1.43 -4.51 -0.25
CA GLY A 92 -2.45 -3.63 0.32
C GLY A 92 -2.29 -2.16 -0.12
N LEU A 93 -1.08 -1.76 -0.52
CA LEU A 93 -0.75 -0.42 -0.99
C LEU A 93 -1.59 -0.06 -2.22
N GLY A 94 -1.79 -1.01 -3.14
CA GLY A 94 -2.58 -0.80 -4.36
C GLY A 94 -4.03 -0.36 -4.10
N VAL A 95 -4.61 -0.65 -2.92
CA VAL A 95 -5.94 -0.12 -2.52
C VAL A 95 -5.85 1.37 -2.25
N VAL A 96 -4.85 1.81 -1.49
CA VAL A 96 -4.65 3.22 -1.13
C VAL A 96 -4.35 4.06 -2.37
N ALA A 97 -3.47 3.57 -3.23
CA ALA A 97 -3.13 4.20 -4.51
C ALA A 97 -4.33 4.27 -5.50
N GLN A 98 -5.38 3.49 -5.28
CA GLN A 98 -6.63 3.56 -6.04
C GLN A 98 -7.64 4.51 -5.39
N GLU A 99 -7.99 4.26 -4.13
CA GLU A 99 -9.18 4.87 -3.51
C GLU A 99 -9.04 6.36 -3.29
N ALA A 100 -7.90 6.84 -2.80
CA ALA A 100 -7.70 8.25 -2.55
C ALA A 100 -7.64 9.07 -3.85
N PRO A 101 -6.82 8.72 -4.86
CA PRO A 101 -6.83 9.43 -6.13
C PRO A 101 -8.21 9.44 -6.80
N ASN A 102 -8.96 8.34 -6.73
CA ASN A 102 -10.34 8.29 -7.24
C ASN A 102 -11.26 9.25 -6.49
N ASN A 103 -11.18 9.27 -5.16
CA ASN A 103 -11.95 10.21 -4.34
C ASN A 103 -11.60 11.66 -4.67
N TRP A 104 -10.32 11.99 -4.80
CA TRP A 104 -9.89 13.35 -5.07
C TRP A 104 -10.31 13.85 -6.46
N ARG A 105 -10.30 12.96 -7.47
CA ARG A 105 -10.82 13.28 -8.81
C ARG A 105 -12.32 13.57 -8.81
N ILE A 106 -13.10 12.93 -7.93
CA ILE A 106 -14.57 13.06 -7.92
C ILE A 106 -15.03 14.21 -7.00
N LYS A 107 -14.38 14.38 -5.85
CA LYS A 107 -14.89 15.21 -4.75
C LYS A 107 -14.00 16.41 -4.40
N GLU A 108 -12.80 16.50 -4.97
CA GLU A 108 -11.79 17.48 -4.55
C GLU A 108 -11.27 18.38 -5.69
N LYS A 109 -11.88 18.38 -6.88
CA LYS A 109 -11.42 19.13 -8.08
C LYS A 109 -9.95 18.86 -8.43
N ALA A 110 -9.43 17.69 -8.06
CA ALA A 110 -8.02 17.37 -8.20
C ALA A 110 -7.76 16.58 -9.50
N ASP A 111 -6.95 17.14 -10.40
CA ASP A 111 -6.41 16.42 -11.56
C ASP A 111 -5.24 15.56 -11.08
N VAL A 112 -5.56 14.33 -10.66
CA VAL A 112 -4.58 13.34 -10.19
C VAL A 112 -4.20 12.42 -11.34
N ARG A 113 -2.91 12.28 -11.62
CA ARG A 113 -2.39 11.30 -12.59
C ARG A 113 -1.51 10.28 -11.88
N ASP A 114 -1.71 9.01 -12.25
CA ASP A 114 -1.02 7.89 -11.62
C ASP A 114 0.24 7.54 -12.40
N PHE A 115 1.32 7.27 -11.68
CA PHE A 115 2.61 6.89 -12.22
C PHE A 115 3.06 5.59 -11.58
N SER A 116 3.56 4.68 -12.41
CA SER A 116 4.15 3.41 -11.96
C SER A 116 5.33 3.04 -12.86
N PRO A 117 6.25 2.17 -12.41
CA PRO A 117 7.22 1.59 -13.32
C PRO A 117 6.55 0.71 -14.38
N TYR A 118 7.15 0.61 -15.56
CA TYR A 118 6.70 -0.33 -16.58
C TYR A 118 7.10 -1.77 -16.20
N HIS A 119 6.09 -2.63 -16.07
CA HIS A 119 6.19 -4.07 -15.88
C HIS A 119 5.31 -4.79 -16.90
N SER A 120 5.87 -5.79 -17.58
CA SER A 120 5.18 -6.64 -18.55
C SER A 120 5.72 -8.06 -18.45
N TYR A 121 4.87 -9.05 -18.70
CA TYR A 121 5.32 -10.43 -18.86
C TYR A 121 6.29 -10.55 -20.04
N GLY A 122 7.31 -11.39 -19.94
CA GLY A 122 8.19 -11.74 -21.06
C GLY A 122 9.23 -10.68 -21.47
N THR A 123 9.44 -9.63 -20.67
CA THR A 123 10.41 -8.54 -20.98
C THR A 123 11.79 -8.74 -20.35
N THR A 124 12.28 -9.98 -20.23
CA THR A 124 13.53 -10.32 -19.52
C THR A 124 14.79 -9.60 -20.01
N LYS A 125 14.79 -9.11 -21.26
CA LYS A 125 15.88 -8.28 -21.82
C LYS A 125 15.79 -6.77 -21.53
N GLY A 126 14.74 -6.29 -20.86
CA GLY A 126 14.59 -4.87 -20.47
C GLY A 126 13.99 -3.97 -21.55
N GLY A 127 13.36 -4.58 -22.56
CA GLY A 127 12.65 -3.89 -23.64
C GLY A 127 11.16 -3.65 -23.36
N VAL A 128 10.47 -3.13 -24.37
CA VAL A 128 9.02 -2.90 -24.36
C VAL A 128 8.34 -4.04 -25.13
N MET A 129 7.16 -4.48 -24.69
CA MET A 129 6.42 -5.52 -25.38
C MET A 129 5.56 -4.91 -26.49
N VAL A 130 5.52 -5.56 -27.65
CA VAL A 130 4.71 -5.17 -28.80
C VAL A 130 3.78 -6.32 -29.17
N ALA A 131 2.48 -6.05 -29.31
CA ALA A 131 1.50 -7.04 -29.76
C ALA A 131 1.15 -6.85 -31.23
N GLU A 132 1.06 -7.96 -31.97
CA GLU A 132 0.43 -8.03 -33.28
C GLU A 132 -1.10 -8.10 -33.11
N VAL A 133 -1.81 -7.03 -33.48
CA VAL A 133 -3.25 -6.87 -33.27
C VAL A 133 -4.03 -6.86 -34.59
N THR A 134 -5.28 -7.32 -34.52
CA THR A 134 -6.25 -7.23 -35.62
C THR A 134 -7.32 -6.19 -35.28
N ARG A 135 -7.75 -5.41 -36.26
CA ARG A 135 -8.75 -4.35 -36.09
C ARG A 135 -9.98 -4.53 -36.98
N ASP A 136 -11.12 -4.03 -36.53
CA ASP A 136 -12.33 -3.90 -37.33
C ASP A 136 -12.26 -2.68 -38.27
N GLU A 137 -13.29 -2.50 -39.09
CA GLU A 137 -13.42 -1.35 -40.01
C GLU A 137 -13.47 0.01 -39.29
N LYS A 138 -13.70 0.04 -37.98
CA LYS A 138 -13.70 1.24 -37.13
C LYS A 138 -12.36 1.44 -36.40
N GLY A 139 -11.35 0.63 -36.71
CA GLY A 139 -10.01 0.69 -36.12
C GLY A 139 -9.92 0.11 -34.71
N LYS A 140 -10.96 -0.57 -34.21
CA LYS A 140 -10.97 -1.17 -32.88
C LYS A 140 -10.34 -2.55 -32.90
N ILE A 141 -9.51 -2.85 -31.92
CA ILE A 141 -8.90 -4.18 -31.74
C ILE A 141 -10.01 -5.22 -31.51
N THR A 142 -10.02 -6.28 -32.32
CA THR A 142 -11.09 -7.31 -32.32
C THR A 142 -10.79 -8.49 -31.40
N GLU A 143 -9.52 -8.81 -31.14
CA GLU A 143 -9.11 -9.90 -30.25
C GLU A 143 -8.16 -9.34 -29.16
N ARG A 144 -8.56 -9.48 -27.89
CA ARG A 144 -7.78 -9.02 -26.72
C ARG A 144 -7.05 -10.15 -25.99
N HIS A 145 -7.22 -11.38 -26.43
CA HIS A 145 -6.69 -12.59 -25.80
C HIS A 145 -5.86 -13.40 -26.81
N LEU A 146 -4.59 -13.05 -26.92
CA LEU A 146 -3.70 -13.48 -28.01
C LEU A 146 -2.75 -14.60 -27.57
N PRO A 147 -2.37 -15.52 -28.48
CA PRO A 147 -1.33 -16.51 -28.22
C PRO A 147 0.06 -15.86 -28.11
N GLN A 148 1.00 -16.51 -27.40
CA GLN A 148 2.34 -15.95 -27.12
C GLN A 148 3.14 -15.54 -28.37
N ASN A 149 2.96 -16.22 -29.50
CA ASN A 149 3.67 -15.93 -30.73
C ASN A 149 3.26 -14.59 -31.39
N LYS A 150 2.23 -13.92 -30.88
CA LYS A 150 1.79 -12.58 -31.30
C LYS A 150 2.41 -11.45 -30.47
N PHE A 151 3.27 -11.78 -29.52
CA PHE A 151 3.98 -10.81 -28.70
C PHE A 151 5.46 -10.80 -29.07
N HIS A 152 6.01 -9.59 -29.25
CA HIS A 152 7.35 -9.36 -29.73
C HIS A 152 8.04 -8.36 -28.83
N GLN A 153 9.22 -8.74 -28.34
CA GLN A 153 10.04 -7.80 -27.59
C GLN A 153 10.70 -6.79 -28.54
N ALA A 154 10.56 -5.51 -28.20
CA ALA A 154 11.21 -4.39 -28.84
C ALA A 154 12.24 -3.75 -27.90
N ALA A 155 13.30 -3.15 -28.45
CA ALA A 155 14.19 -2.34 -27.61
C ALA A 155 13.46 -1.11 -27.06
N GLN A 156 13.94 -0.52 -25.97
CA GLN A 156 13.28 0.59 -25.27
C GLN A 156 12.85 1.75 -26.19
N ASN A 157 13.71 2.11 -27.14
CA ASN A 157 13.50 3.23 -28.06
C ASN A 157 13.16 2.77 -29.50
N GLU A 158 12.94 1.47 -29.72
CA GLU A 158 12.56 0.95 -31.05
C GLU A 158 11.12 1.40 -31.36
N SER A 159 10.94 2.09 -32.47
CA SER A 159 9.65 2.55 -32.99
C SER A 159 8.81 1.38 -33.52
N LEU A 160 7.49 1.54 -33.60
CA LEU A 160 6.62 0.50 -34.19
C LEU A 160 6.95 0.28 -35.67
N GLU A 161 7.42 1.31 -36.38
CA GLU A 161 7.89 1.21 -37.77
C GLU A 161 9.12 0.32 -37.90
N GLU A 162 10.09 0.45 -36.99
CA GLU A 162 11.29 -0.40 -36.95
C GLU A 162 10.93 -1.85 -36.61
N VAL A 163 10.06 -2.06 -35.61
CA VAL A 163 9.56 -3.39 -35.25
C VAL A 163 8.81 -4.02 -36.43
N ALA A 164 7.93 -3.28 -37.09
CA ALA A 164 7.18 -3.74 -38.26
C ALA A 164 8.11 -4.16 -39.39
N LYS A 165 9.13 -3.35 -39.69
CA LYS A 165 10.15 -3.68 -40.70
C LYS A 165 10.91 -4.96 -40.34
N ARG A 166 11.28 -5.12 -39.07
CA ARG A 166 11.99 -6.31 -38.56
C ARG A 166 11.13 -7.58 -38.63
N LEU A 167 9.84 -7.46 -38.39
CA LEU A 167 8.90 -8.58 -38.39
C LEU A 167 8.22 -8.84 -39.75
N ASN A 168 8.50 -8.00 -40.76
CA ASN A 168 7.78 -8.00 -42.04
C ASN A 168 6.25 -7.86 -41.86
N LEU A 169 5.86 -6.97 -40.95
CA LEU A 169 4.48 -6.61 -40.64
C LEU A 169 4.21 -5.15 -41.02
N LYS A 170 2.96 -4.71 -40.89
CA LYS A 170 2.60 -3.30 -41.06
C LYS A 170 2.55 -2.60 -39.71
N PRO A 171 3.06 -1.36 -39.57
CA PRO A 171 3.06 -0.63 -38.30
C PRO A 171 1.66 -0.49 -37.68
N GLU A 172 0.62 -0.30 -38.49
CA GLU A 172 -0.77 -0.16 -38.02
C GLU A 172 -1.35 -1.42 -37.34
N ASN A 173 -0.71 -2.57 -37.53
CA ASN A 173 -1.06 -3.84 -36.90
C ASN A 173 -0.27 -4.09 -35.61
N LEU A 174 0.56 -3.15 -35.17
CA LEU A 174 1.37 -3.28 -33.97
C LEU A 174 0.92 -2.27 -32.92
N GLU A 175 1.01 -2.66 -31.65
CA GLU A 175 0.78 -1.79 -30.51
C GLU A 175 1.84 -2.04 -29.45
N TYR A 176 2.34 -0.98 -28.79
CA TYR A 176 3.05 -1.17 -27.53
C TYR A 176 2.05 -1.65 -26.48
N VAL A 177 2.44 -2.60 -25.64
CA VAL A 177 1.52 -3.20 -24.67
C VAL A 177 2.17 -3.50 -23.33
N ILE A 178 1.34 -3.61 -22.30
CA ILE A 178 1.63 -4.43 -21.12
C ILE A 178 1.00 -5.79 -21.37
N GLN A 179 1.82 -6.83 -21.48
CA GLN A 179 1.37 -8.21 -21.58
C GLN A 179 1.15 -8.79 -20.17
N ILE A 180 -0.01 -9.42 -19.97
CA ILE A 180 -0.34 -10.15 -18.74
C ILE A 180 0.17 -11.59 -18.86
N GLU A 181 0.56 -12.21 -17.73
CA GLU A 181 0.98 -13.62 -17.68
C GLU A 181 -0.04 -14.53 -18.40
N PRO A 182 0.42 -15.48 -19.24
CA PRO A 182 -0.47 -16.37 -19.98
C PRO A 182 -1.36 -17.22 -19.06
N ASP A 183 -2.58 -17.46 -19.53
CA ASP A 183 -3.51 -18.39 -18.91
C ASP A 183 -3.10 -19.86 -19.11
N THR A 184 -3.90 -20.80 -18.59
CA THR A 184 -3.66 -22.24 -18.73
C THR A 184 -3.73 -22.75 -20.17
N LYS A 185 -4.21 -21.93 -21.12
CA LYS A 185 -4.25 -22.23 -22.55
C LYS A 185 -3.08 -21.57 -23.31
N GLY A 186 -2.15 -20.92 -22.61
CA GLY A 186 -1.00 -20.23 -23.20
C GLY A 186 -1.34 -18.91 -23.89
N LYS A 187 -2.49 -18.30 -23.59
CA LYS A 187 -2.91 -17.01 -24.16
C LYS A 187 -2.80 -15.90 -23.13
N SER A 188 -2.38 -14.72 -23.57
CA SER A 188 -2.25 -13.51 -22.74
C SER A 188 -3.29 -12.46 -23.12
N GLU A 189 -3.86 -11.82 -22.10
CA GLU A 189 -4.50 -10.51 -22.23
C GLU A 189 -3.44 -9.40 -22.23
N PHE A 190 -3.81 -8.20 -22.68
CA PHE A 190 -2.89 -7.06 -22.74
C PHE A 190 -3.60 -5.71 -22.65
N VAL A 191 -2.85 -4.70 -22.21
CA VAL A 191 -3.25 -3.28 -22.21
C VAL A 191 -2.44 -2.52 -23.24
N VAL A 192 -3.10 -1.72 -24.08
CA VAL A 192 -2.45 -0.90 -25.09
C VAL A 192 -1.83 0.35 -24.46
N LEU A 193 -0.61 0.64 -24.90
CA LEU A 193 0.19 1.78 -24.50
C LEU A 193 0.38 2.76 -25.66
N LYS A 194 0.36 4.04 -25.33
CA LYS A 194 0.72 5.15 -26.21
C LYS A 194 2.04 5.74 -25.76
N ASP A 195 2.90 6.10 -26.70
CA ASP A 195 4.10 6.85 -26.35
C ASP A 195 3.70 8.24 -25.84
N ALA A 196 4.07 8.58 -24.60
CA ALA A 196 3.77 9.88 -24.03
C ALA A 196 4.73 10.97 -24.54
N LYS A 197 5.70 10.63 -25.42
CA LYS A 197 6.73 11.53 -25.95
C LYS A 197 7.56 12.23 -24.87
N ALA A 198 7.53 11.70 -23.65
CA ALA A 198 8.38 12.09 -22.54
C ALA A 198 9.50 11.05 -22.39
N SER A 199 10.60 11.27 -23.11
CA SER A 199 11.79 10.42 -23.10
C SER A 199 13.06 11.25 -22.98
N GLY A 200 14.15 10.63 -22.55
CA GLY A 200 15.44 11.29 -22.41
C GLY A 200 16.46 10.37 -21.74
N SER A 201 17.53 10.96 -21.21
CA SER A 201 18.54 10.26 -20.45
C SER A 201 19.03 11.08 -19.26
N PHE A 202 19.62 10.40 -18.28
CA PHE A 202 20.38 11.00 -17.19
C PHE A 202 21.62 10.16 -16.91
N LYS A 203 22.60 10.72 -16.20
CA LYS A 203 23.79 9.96 -15.77
C LYS A 203 23.82 9.77 -14.27
N ARG A 204 24.37 8.63 -13.86
CA ARG A 204 24.67 8.28 -12.46
C ARG A 204 25.99 7.52 -12.37
N ALA A 205 26.49 7.28 -11.16
CA ALA A 205 27.65 6.42 -10.94
C ALA A 205 27.46 5.05 -11.63
N SER A 206 28.52 4.52 -12.24
CA SER A 206 28.45 3.30 -13.04
C SER A 206 28.20 2.06 -12.18
N ASP A 207 27.75 0.98 -12.82
CA ASP A 207 27.54 -0.30 -12.11
C ASP A 207 28.87 -0.88 -11.61
N ASN A 208 29.99 -0.56 -12.27
CA ASN A 208 31.28 -1.21 -12.03
C ASN A 208 32.28 -0.36 -11.23
N ALA A 209 32.07 0.97 -11.17
CA ALA A 209 33.01 1.88 -10.51
C ALA A 209 32.31 3.18 -10.07
N VAL A 210 32.56 3.61 -8.83
CA VAL A 210 31.97 4.84 -8.28
C VAL A 210 32.51 6.14 -8.89
N ASP A 211 33.65 6.10 -9.56
CA ASP A 211 34.28 7.26 -10.23
C ASP A 211 33.96 7.38 -11.72
N GLU A 212 33.09 6.50 -12.24
CA GLU A 212 32.67 6.49 -13.63
C GLU A 212 31.17 6.78 -13.74
N LEU A 213 30.74 7.33 -14.87
CA LEU A 213 29.33 7.61 -15.16
C LEU A 213 28.76 6.56 -16.12
N LYS A 214 27.51 6.14 -15.87
CA LYS A 214 26.66 5.40 -16.81
C LYS A 214 25.48 6.27 -17.18
N GLU A 215 25.16 6.32 -18.47
CA GLU A 215 23.95 6.95 -18.99
C GLU A 215 22.79 5.95 -18.95
N ILE A 216 21.64 6.40 -18.45
CA ILE A 216 20.41 5.62 -18.35
C ILE A 216 19.33 6.32 -19.18
N ASN A 217 18.76 5.60 -20.14
CA ASN A 217 17.67 6.09 -20.96
C ASN A 217 16.32 5.83 -20.27
N TYR A 218 15.38 6.75 -20.45
CA TYR A 218 14.02 6.59 -19.98
C TYR A 218 12.99 6.98 -21.05
N ARG A 219 11.80 6.39 -20.96
CA ARG A 219 10.64 6.69 -21.82
C ARG A 219 9.35 6.49 -21.03
N PHE A 220 8.39 7.38 -21.19
CA PHE A 220 7.08 7.24 -20.58
C PHE A 220 6.08 6.69 -21.59
N PHE A 221 5.26 5.75 -21.14
CA PHE A 221 4.11 5.26 -21.88
C PHE A 221 2.83 5.62 -21.13
N GLY A 222 1.82 6.12 -21.84
CA GLY A 222 0.50 6.43 -21.30
C GLY A 222 -0.55 5.39 -21.72
N THR A 223 -1.64 5.27 -20.97
CA THR A 223 -2.84 4.55 -21.43
C THR A 223 -4.13 5.22 -20.97
N ASP A 224 -5.13 5.26 -21.85
CA ASP A 224 -6.52 5.63 -21.57
C ASP A 224 -7.47 4.44 -21.41
N GLU A 225 -6.97 3.20 -21.51
CA GLU A 225 -7.82 2.01 -21.33
C GLU A 225 -8.30 1.85 -19.87
N ILE A 226 -7.72 2.63 -18.95
CA ILE A 226 -8.08 2.65 -17.54
C ILE A 226 -9.21 3.66 -17.31
N SER A 227 -10.30 3.16 -16.73
CA SER A 227 -11.55 3.92 -16.59
C SER A 227 -11.39 5.22 -15.78
N ASP A 228 -12.09 6.26 -16.24
CA ASP A 228 -12.17 7.54 -15.54
C ASP A 228 -13.21 7.47 -14.40
N PRO A 229 -12.82 7.68 -13.14
CA PRO A 229 -13.76 7.65 -12.01
C PRO A 229 -14.91 8.65 -12.13
N VAL A 230 -14.69 9.82 -12.74
CA VAL A 230 -15.73 10.84 -12.96
C VAL A 230 -16.75 10.32 -13.96
N PHE A 231 -16.28 9.72 -15.06
CA PHE A 231 -17.16 9.10 -16.06
C PHE A 231 -17.93 7.92 -15.48
N ILE A 232 -17.28 7.08 -14.66
CA ILE A 232 -17.96 5.98 -13.94
C ILE A 232 -19.07 6.54 -13.06
N ALA A 233 -18.84 7.63 -12.33
CA ALA A 233 -19.86 8.24 -11.48
C ALA A 233 -21.06 8.76 -12.29
N GLN A 234 -20.80 9.40 -13.44
CA GLN A 234 -21.85 9.83 -14.38
C GLN A 234 -22.64 8.64 -14.92
N LYS A 235 -21.96 7.57 -15.34
CA LYS A 235 -22.61 6.34 -15.82
C LYS A 235 -23.41 5.61 -14.75
N LYS A 236 -22.96 5.66 -13.49
CA LYS A 236 -23.75 5.15 -12.36
C LYS A 236 -25.02 5.98 -12.14
N LEU A 237 -24.97 7.30 -12.31
CA LEU A 237 -26.15 8.15 -12.26
C LEU A 237 -27.11 7.84 -13.42
N GLU A 238 -26.61 7.71 -14.65
CA GLU A 238 -27.42 7.27 -15.80
C GLU A 238 -28.09 5.91 -15.56
N ALA A 239 -27.32 4.91 -15.09
CA ALA A 239 -27.85 3.59 -14.79
C ALA A 239 -28.95 3.66 -13.72
N LYS A 240 -28.70 4.38 -12.62
CA LYS A 240 -29.68 4.59 -11.55
C LYS A 240 -30.96 5.26 -12.06
N THR A 241 -30.84 6.30 -12.88
CA THR A 241 -32.01 6.97 -13.48
C THR A 241 -32.79 6.00 -14.38
N ARG A 242 -32.10 5.15 -15.14
CA ARG A 242 -32.76 4.13 -15.96
C ARG A 242 -33.46 3.08 -15.10
N ASP A 243 -32.84 2.65 -14.01
CA ASP A 243 -33.43 1.72 -13.06
C ASP A 243 -34.69 2.32 -12.40
N GLU A 244 -34.67 3.60 -11.99
CA GLU A 244 -35.83 4.32 -11.44
C GLU A 244 -37.02 4.36 -12.42
N ILE A 245 -36.77 4.37 -13.73
CA ILE A 245 -37.79 4.34 -14.80
C ILE A 245 -38.30 2.91 -15.05
N ILE A 246 -37.39 1.93 -15.03
CA ILE A 246 -37.70 0.53 -15.31
C ILE A 246 -38.43 -0.12 -14.14
N GLU A 247 -38.01 0.11 -12.89
CA GLU A 247 -38.51 -0.59 -11.71
C GLU A 247 -40.05 -0.58 -11.56
N PRO A 248 -40.75 0.57 -11.68
CA PRO A 248 -42.22 0.59 -11.58
C PRO A 248 -42.90 -0.18 -12.71
N ARG A 249 -42.30 -0.21 -13.91
CA ARG A 249 -42.82 -0.93 -15.07
C ARG A 249 -42.54 -2.42 -14.95
N LEU A 250 -41.37 -2.78 -14.46
CA LEU A 250 -40.99 -4.14 -14.13
C LEU A 250 -41.93 -4.71 -13.06
N ALA A 251 -42.31 -3.93 -12.04
CA ALA A 251 -43.31 -4.34 -11.06
C ALA A 251 -44.66 -4.68 -11.70
N LYS A 252 -45.15 -3.85 -12.63
CA LYS A 252 -46.39 -4.13 -13.39
C LYS A 252 -46.26 -5.35 -14.29
N ILE A 253 -45.13 -5.53 -14.97
CA ILE A 253 -44.85 -6.72 -15.79
C ILE A 253 -44.86 -7.96 -14.90
N LYS A 254 -44.21 -7.90 -13.73
CA LYS A 254 -44.21 -8.99 -12.76
C LYS A 254 -45.62 -9.30 -12.27
N GLU A 255 -46.45 -8.30 -11.99
CA GLU A 255 -47.85 -8.47 -11.60
C GLU A 255 -48.69 -9.12 -12.72
N GLN A 256 -48.52 -8.71 -13.97
CA GLN A 256 -49.20 -9.31 -15.13
C GLN A 256 -48.76 -10.77 -15.38
N ILE A 257 -47.46 -11.03 -15.24
CA ILE A 257 -46.93 -12.39 -15.31
C ILE A 257 -47.48 -13.20 -14.14
N GLU A 258 -47.56 -12.64 -12.93
CA GLU A 258 -48.11 -13.34 -11.77
C GLU A 258 -49.59 -13.70 -11.96
N ALA A 259 -50.39 -12.77 -12.50
CA ALA A 259 -51.80 -13.00 -12.78
C ALA A 259 -52.08 -14.11 -13.81
N THR A 260 -51.09 -14.44 -14.66
CA THR A 260 -51.25 -15.42 -15.77
C THR A 260 -50.43 -16.69 -15.60
N TYR A 261 -49.22 -16.57 -15.09
CA TYR A 261 -48.26 -17.65 -14.90
C TYR A 261 -48.25 -18.17 -13.45
N HIS A 262 -48.78 -17.41 -12.48
CA HIS A 262 -48.85 -17.75 -11.07
C HIS A 262 -47.47 -18.19 -10.51
N TYR A 263 -46.44 -17.40 -10.78
CA TYR A 263 -45.06 -17.73 -10.44
C TYR A 263 -44.88 -17.82 -8.93
N GLU A 264 -45.33 -16.83 -8.17
CA GLU A 264 -45.20 -16.79 -6.71
C GLU A 264 -45.92 -17.98 -6.08
N GLN A 265 -47.11 -18.33 -6.57
CA GLN A 265 -47.83 -19.50 -6.07
C GLN A 265 -47.07 -20.81 -6.39
N LYS A 266 -46.66 -21.03 -7.64
CA LYS A 266 -45.88 -22.22 -8.03
C LYS A 266 -44.57 -22.32 -7.28
N LEU A 267 -43.86 -21.20 -7.16
CA LEU A 267 -42.61 -21.09 -6.44
C LEU A 267 -42.84 -21.34 -4.95
N LYS A 268 -43.92 -20.82 -4.35
CA LYS A 268 -44.29 -21.07 -2.96
C LYS A 268 -44.57 -22.55 -2.71
N GLU A 269 -45.38 -23.20 -3.55
CA GLU A 269 -45.67 -24.64 -3.42
C GLU A 269 -44.41 -25.50 -3.54
N LEU A 270 -43.57 -25.23 -4.54
CA LEU A 270 -42.28 -25.90 -4.70
C LEU A 270 -41.33 -25.58 -3.54
N ASN A 271 -41.32 -24.34 -3.06
CA ASN A 271 -40.52 -23.94 -1.92
C ASN A 271 -41.02 -24.53 -0.60
N GLU A 272 -42.31 -24.72 -0.41
CA GLU A 272 -42.88 -25.39 0.75
C GLU A 272 -42.53 -26.88 0.73
N ALA A 273 -42.63 -27.54 -0.43
CA ALA A 273 -42.17 -28.90 -0.61
C ALA A 273 -40.65 -29.03 -0.37
N ASP A 274 -39.86 -28.11 -0.93
CA ASP A 274 -38.42 -28.06 -0.71
C ASP A 274 -38.07 -27.73 0.74
N ASN A 275 -38.81 -26.83 1.40
CA ASN A 275 -38.62 -26.54 2.82
C ASN A 275 -38.97 -27.75 3.68
N GLN A 276 -40.02 -28.49 3.37
CA GLN A 276 -40.35 -29.73 4.07
C GLN A 276 -39.27 -30.80 3.87
N SER A 277 -38.76 -30.94 2.64
CA SER A 277 -37.65 -31.84 2.32
C SER A 277 -36.36 -31.43 3.03
N PHE A 278 -35.99 -30.16 2.92
CA PHE A 278 -34.84 -29.55 3.58
C PHE A 278 -34.95 -29.64 5.10
N ASN A 279 -36.11 -29.40 5.70
CA ASN A 279 -36.31 -29.53 7.14
C ASN A 279 -36.28 -30.99 7.62
N LYS A 280 -36.63 -31.94 6.73
CA LYS A 280 -36.57 -33.38 7.02
C LYS A 280 -35.14 -33.91 6.96
N ASP A 281 -34.39 -33.52 5.93
CA ASP A 281 -32.96 -33.82 5.80
C ASP A 281 -32.27 -32.73 4.95
N PRO A 282 -31.65 -31.72 5.58
CA PRO A 282 -30.97 -30.63 4.87
C PRO A 282 -29.78 -31.12 4.02
N TYR A 283 -29.28 -32.33 4.24
CA TYR A 283 -27.97 -32.78 3.77
C TYR A 283 -28.04 -33.74 2.59
N SER A 284 -29.20 -34.37 2.37
CA SER A 284 -29.57 -35.02 1.11
C SER A 284 -30.51 -34.16 0.25
N PHE A 285 -30.79 -32.93 0.70
CA PHE A 285 -31.63 -32.00 -0.02
C PHE A 285 -31.01 -31.63 -1.37
N GLU A 286 -31.67 -32.10 -2.42
CA GLU A 286 -31.50 -31.58 -3.77
C GLU A 286 -32.67 -30.62 -4.05
N PRO A 287 -32.39 -29.37 -4.48
CA PRO A 287 -33.45 -28.44 -4.86
C PRO A 287 -34.34 -29.07 -5.92
N ASN A 288 -35.65 -28.84 -5.83
CA ASN A 288 -36.56 -29.36 -6.84
C ASN A 288 -36.15 -28.78 -8.21
N PRO A 289 -35.78 -29.63 -9.19
CA PRO A 289 -35.27 -29.17 -10.49
C PRO A 289 -36.28 -28.27 -11.22
N LYS A 290 -37.58 -28.43 -10.92
CA LYS A 290 -38.65 -27.58 -11.45
C LYS A 290 -38.57 -26.14 -10.98
N ILE A 291 -37.93 -25.83 -9.84
CA ILE A 291 -37.72 -24.45 -9.40
C ILE A 291 -36.87 -23.71 -10.43
N THR A 292 -35.76 -24.32 -10.86
CA THR A 292 -34.91 -23.75 -11.90
C THR A 292 -35.70 -23.57 -13.21
N GLU A 293 -36.50 -24.57 -13.60
CA GLU A 293 -37.32 -24.51 -14.82
C GLU A 293 -38.34 -23.35 -14.78
N ILE A 294 -39.05 -23.17 -13.65
CA ILE A 294 -40.01 -22.06 -13.51
C ILE A 294 -39.32 -20.71 -13.35
N GLU A 295 -38.13 -20.64 -12.72
CA GLU A 295 -37.33 -19.42 -12.64
C GLU A 295 -36.82 -19.02 -14.02
N GLU A 296 -36.34 -19.98 -14.82
CA GLU A 296 -35.90 -19.74 -16.20
C GLU A 296 -37.06 -19.27 -17.09
N GLU A 297 -38.22 -19.91 -16.99
CA GLU A 297 -39.41 -19.49 -17.74
C GLU A 297 -39.93 -18.12 -17.29
N TYR A 298 -39.96 -17.86 -15.98
CA TYR A 298 -40.33 -16.55 -15.42
C TYR A 298 -39.37 -15.45 -15.87
N ASN A 299 -38.06 -15.70 -15.80
CA ASN A 299 -37.04 -14.75 -16.27
C ASN A 299 -37.14 -14.52 -17.79
N LYS A 300 -37.48 -15.55 -18.58
CA LYS A 300 -37.75 -15.40 -20.02
C LYS A 300 -38.96 -14.50 -20.27
N LYS A 301 -40.06 -14.71 -19.54
CA LYS A 301 -41.27 -13.85 -19.64
C LYS A 301 -40.97 -12.41 -19.20
N ILE A 302 -40.18 -12.21 -18.15
CA ILE A 302 -39.71 -10.88 -17.74
C ILE A 302 -38.87 -10.25 -18.85
N ALA A 303 -37.92 -10.98 -19.44
CA ALA A 303 -37.08 -10.46 -20.51
C ALA A 303 -37.90 -10.06 -21.75
N GLU A 304 -38.92 -10.85 -22.09
CA GLU A 304 -39.90 -10.52 -23.15
C GLU A 304 -40.72 -9.27 -22.80
N GLY A 305 -41.17 -9.14 -21.55
CA GLY A 305 -41.88 -7.95 -21.06
C GLY A 305 -41.01 -6.69 -21.01
N ILE A 306 -39.74 -6.79 -20.61
CA ILE A 306 -38.79 -5.67 -20.65
C ILE A 306 -38.57 -5.24 -22.10
N LYS A 307 -38.43 -6.20 -23.03
CA LYS A 307 -38.25 -5.92 -24.45
C LYS A 307 -39.46 -5.21 -25.07
N SER A 308 -40.68 -5.46 -24.59
CA SER A 308 -41.88 -4.77 -25.12
C SER A 308 -41.96 -3.30 -24.69
N ILE A 309 -41.35 -2.93 -23.57
CA ILE A 309 -41.32 -1.55 -23.05
C ILE A 309 -40.02 -0.80 -23.36
N GLU A 310 -39.04 -1.44 -24.00
CA GLU A 310 -37.68 -0.90 -24.21
C GLU A 310 -37.71 0.49 -24.85
N LYS A 311 -38.52 0.66 -25.90
CA LYS A 311 -38.66 1.96 -26.58
C LYS A 311 -39.28 3.04 -25.68
N GLU A 312 -40.29 2.68 -24.88
CA GLU A 312 -40.92 3.63 -23.96
C GLU A 312 -39.97 4.05 -22.84
N VAL A 313 -39.21 3.09 -22.31
CA VAL A 313 -38.16 3.33 -21.31
C VAL A 313 -37.08 4.24 -21.88
N ASP A 314 -36.61 3.97 -23.10
CA ASP A 314 -35.59 4.81 -23.73
C ASP A 314 -36.12 6.23 -23.99
N ASP A 315 -37.34 6.37 -24.52
CA ASP A 315 -37.96 7.69 -24.76
C ASP A 315 -38.13 8.50 -23.46
N GLU A 316 -38.54 7.86 -22.35
CA GLU A 316 -38.65 8.50 -21.03
C GLU A 316 -37.28 8.81 -20.43
N PHE A 317 -36.31 7.91 -20.58
CA PHE A 317 -34.95 8.07 -20.10
C PHE A 317 -34.32 9.31 -20.75
N TYR A 318 -34.32 9.41 -22.08
CA TYR A 318 -33.76 10.57 -22.77
C TYR A 318 -34.49 11.89 -22.44
N LYS A 319 -35.81 11.86 -22.23
CA LYS A 319 -36.54 13.04 -21.71
C LYS A 319 -36.12 13.41 -20.29
N THR A 320 -35.89 12.41 -19.43
CA THR A 320 -35.48 12.61 -18.04
C THR A 320 -34.09 13.24 -17.96
N LEU A 321 -33.17 12.87 -18.85
CA LEU A 321 -31.83 13.48 -18.94
C LEU A 321 -31.89 14.99 -19.21
N GLU A 322 -32.95 15.47 -19.86
CA GLU A 322 -33.14 16.89 -20.18
C GLU A 322 -33.77 17.71 -19.04
N THR A 323 -34.27 17.06 -17.99
CA THR A 323 -34.95 17.72 -16.87
C THR A 323 -33.98 18.54 -16.01
N PRO A 324 -34.44 19.64 -15.37
CA PRO A 324 -33.63 20.38 -14.40
C PRO A 324 -33.13 19.51 -13.25
N GLU A 325 -33.96 18.59 -12.74
CA GLU A 325 -33.59 17.73 -11.61
C GLU A 325 -32.41 16.80 -11.95
N TYR A 326 -32.44 16.15 -13.11
CA TYR A 326 -31.31 15.32 -13.54
C TYR A 326 -30.06 16.18 -13.79
N LYS A 327 -30.23 17.32 -14.45
CA LYS A 327 -29.12 18.27 -14.70
C LYS A 327 -28.50 18.76 -13.40
N ASP A 328 -29.28 19.00 -12.35
CA ASP A 328 -28.79 19.36 -11.02
C ASP A 328 -28.05 18.20 -10.34
N LYS A 329 -28.54 16.95 -10.45
CA LYS A 329 -27.84 15.76 -9.94
C LYS A 329 -26.50 15.55 -10.66
N LEU A 330 -26.47 15.71 -11.98
CA LEU A 330 -25.26 15.63 -12.79
C LEU A 330 -24.30 16.79 -12.46
N ALA A 331 -24.83 18.02 -12.30
CA ALA A 331 -24.06 19.19 -11.92
C ALA A 331 -23.39 19.01 -10.56
N LYS A 332 -24.05 18.39 -9.57
CA LYS A 332 -23.42 18.06 -8.28
C LYS A 332 -22.22 17.12 -8.41
N ILE A 333 -22.25 16.17 -9.36
CA ILE A 333 -21.10 15.29 -9.63
C ILE A 333 -19.97 16.09 -10.26
N THR A 334 -20.27 16.97 -11.22
CA THR A 334 -19.26 17.71 -11.97
C THR A 334 -18.73 18.95 -11.23
N GLU A 335 -19.49 19.51 -10.30
CA GLU A 335 -19.12 20.70 -9.52
C GLU A 335 -17.87 20.46 -8.69
N THR A 336 -17.71 19.27 -8.11
CA THR A 336 -16.53 18.90 -7.31
C THR A 336 -15.54 18.02 -8.04
N ALA A 337 -15.84 17.60 -9.26
CA ALA A 337 -14.96 16.74 -10.04
C ALA A 337 -13.80 17.53 -10.67
N ALA A 338 -12.72 16.82 -10.97
CA ALA A 338 -11.61 17.33 -11.74
C ALA A 338 -12.07 17.81 -13.12
N GLU A 339 -11.59 18.98 -13.54
CA GLU A 339 -11.89 19.56 -14.85
C GLU A 339 -11.52 18.59 -15.98
N ALA A 340 -12.34 18.54 -17.03
CA ALA A 340 -12.05 17.72 -18.20
C ALA A 340 -10.92 18.35 -19.01
N VAL A 341 -9.74 17.73 -18.95
CA VAL A 341 -8.54 18.12 -19.70
C VAL A 341 -7.99 16.90 -20.46
N PRO A 342 -7.20 17.09 -21.53
CA PRO A 342 -6.50 15.99 -22.18
C PRO A 342 -5.74 15.16 -21.16
N GLU A 343 -5.83 13.83 -21.31
CA GLU A 343 -5.14 12.85 -20.48
C GLU A 343 -5.44 12.89 -18.97
N ARG A 344 -6.53 13.54 -18.52
CA ARG A 344 -6.97 13.57 -17.11
C ARG A 344 -6.99 12.19 -16.43
N ASN A 345 -7.39 11.15 -17.16
CA ASN A 345 -7.53 9.80 -16.65
C ASN A 345 -6.34 8.88 -16.97
N TYR A 346 -5.31 9.40 -17.66
CA TYR A 346 -4.17 8.59 -18.08
C TYR A 346 -3.40 8.06 -16.87
N VAL A 347 -2.86 6.87 -17.06
CA VAL A 347 -1.82 6.29 -16.22
C VAL A 347 -0.54 6.30 -17.03
N TYR A 348 0.55 6.75 -16.42
CA TYR A 348 1.87 6.74 -17.04
C TYR A 348 2.75 5.64 -16.44
N PHE A 349 3.32 4.83 -17.32
CA PHE A 349 4.33 3.84 -17.01
C PHE A 349 5.71 4.38 -17.37
N VAL A 350 6.56 4.51 -16.35
CA VAL A 350 7.94 4.98 -16.48
C VAL A 350 8.82 3.78 -16.83
N HIS A 351 9.39 3.77 -18.03
CA HIS A 351 10.27 2.71 -18.48
C HIS A 351 11.74 3.10 -18.31
N THR A 352 12.49 2.22 -17.67
CA THR A 352 13.97 2.19 -17.62
C THR A 352 14.40 0.74 -17.87
N GLU A 353 15.37 0.51 -18.77
CA GLU A 353 15.71 -0.83 -19.27
C GLU A 353 15.89 -1.88 -18.16
N ASP A 354 16.70 -1.58 -17.15
CA ASP A 354 17.04 -2.54 -16.11
C ASP A 354 15.83 -2.91 -15.22
N LEU A 355 14.94 -1.96 -14.90
CA LEU A 355 13.73 -2.23 -14.11
C LEU A 355 12.64 -2.94 -14.92
N ALA A 356 12.56 -2.66 -16.23
CA ALA A 356 11.60 -3.30 -17.15
C ALA A 356 11.85 -4.81 -17.33
N ARG A 357 12.97 -5.33 -16.84
CA ARG A 357 13.25 -6.78 -16.76
C ARG A 357 12.36 -7.50 -15.73
N PHE A 358 11.71 -6.77 -14.83
CA PHE A 358 10.81 -7.35 -13.83
C PHE A 358 9.37 -7.39 -14.34
N GLU A 359 8.73 -8.55 -14.17
CA GLU A 359 7.35 -8.79 -14.62
C GLU A 359 6.29 -8.20 -13.68
N ASN A 360 6.68 -7.80 -12.47
CA ASN A 360 5.83 -7.14 -11.48
C ASN A 360 6.64 -6.24 -10.55
N ALA A 361 5.93 -5.48 -9.71
CA ALA A 361 6.48 -4.57 -8.71
C ALA A 361 7.50 -5.19 -7.72
N TYR A 362 7.53 -6.51 -7.58
CA TYR A 362 8.36 -7.24 -6.61
C TYR A 362 9.44 -8.12 -7.25
N GLY A 363 9.58 -8.12 -8.59
CA GLY A 363 10.60 -8.88 -9.32
C GLY A 363 10.14 -10.25 -9.85
N ILE A 364 11.08 -11.02 -10.42
CA ILE A 364 10.85 -12.40 -10.88
C ILE A 364 11.32 -13.35 -9.75
N GLY A 365 10.40 -13.79 -8.91
CA GLY A 365 10.61 -14.81 -7.89
C GLY A 365 9.55 -15.89 -8.02
N ALA A 366 9.98 -17.15 -7.97
CA ALA A 366 9.21 -18.37 -8.24
C ALA A 366 7.80 -18.35 -7.63
N LYS A 367 6.89 -19.16 -8.22
CA LYS A 367 5.54 -19.50 -7.72
C LYS A 367 5.55 -20.01 -6.27
N GLY A 368 5.86 -19.13 -5.32
CA GLY A 368 5.76 -19.32 -3.89
C GLY A 368 4.30 -19.07 -3.56
N THR A 369 3.59 -20.16 -3.29
CA THR A 369 2.18 -20.17 -2.89
C THR A 369 1.99 -19.38 -1.61
N GLY A 370 1.67 -18.10 -1.76
CA GLY A 370 1.25 -17.21 -0.69
C GLY A 370 1.39 -15.75 -1.12
N ALA A 371 0.39 -14.91 -0.81
CA ALA A 371 0.46 -13.46 -1.03
C ALA A 371 1.59 -12.78 -0.22
N TYR A 372 2.33 -13.55 0.57
CA TYR A 372 3.57 -13.18 1.25
C TYR A 372 4.66 -14.27 1.13
N GLY A 373 4.58 -15.20 0.17
CA GLY A 373 5.74 -16.02 -0.22
C GLY A 373 6.91 -15.18 -0.73
N ALA A 374 6.64 -13.91 -1.09
CA ALA A 374 7.63 -12.87 -1.35
C ALA A 374 8.07 -12.07 -0.10
N TYR A 375 7.47 -12.32 1.07
CA TYR A 375 7.73 -11.62 2.34
C TYR A 375 7.95 -12.58 3.54
N GLY A 376 8.00 -13.88 3.29
CA GLY A 376 8.18 -14.92 4.30
C GLY A 376 9.64 -15.29 4.49
N THR A 377 10.12 -15.17 5.73
CA THR A 377 11.36 -15.71 6.29
C THR A 377 12.71 -15.24 5.75
N TYR A 378 12.86 -14.83 4.48
CA TYR A 378 14.04 -14.12 3.93
C TYR A 378 13.63 -13.40 2.64
N GLY A 379 12.46 -12.75 2.66
CA GLY A 379 11.80 -12.11 1.51
C GLY A 379 11.69 -10.60 1.69
N THR A 380 12.82 -9.94 1.87
CA THR A 380 12.97 -8.51 1.56
C THR A 380 12.43 -8.22 0.15
N TYR A 381 12.07 -6.97 -0.17
CA TYR A 381 12.49 -6.47 -1.48
C TYR A 381 14.00 -6.67 -1.48
N GLY A 382 14.47 -7.82 -1.95
CA GLY A 382 15.86 -8.20 -1.90
C GLY A 382 16.64 -6.99 -2.34
N THR A 383 17.63 -6.57 -1.55
CA THR A 383 18.60 -5.57 -2.04
C THR A 383 19.00 -5.95 -3.46
N TYR A 384 19.00 -7.26 -3.75
CA TYR A 384 19.09 -7.85 -5.07
C TYR A 384 17.82 -8.66 -5.46
N GLY A 385 17.35 -8.48 -6.70
CA GLY A 385 16.35 -9.31 -7.37
C GLY A 385 17.00 -10.19 -8.43
N THR A 386 16.23 -11.11 -9.01
CA THR A 386 16.70 -12.04 -10.05
C THR A 386 15.94 -11.86 -11.36
N TYR A 387 16.63 -12.08 -12.49
CA TYR A 387 15.99 -12.27 -13.80
C TYR A 387 16.75 -13.33 -14.61
N GLY A 388 16.06 -13.92 -15.59
CA GLY A 388 16.57 -15.04 -16.40
C GLY A 388 15.87 -16.37 -16.07
N THR A 389 16.24 -17.43 -16.79
CA THR A 389 15.67 -18.78 -16.65
C THR A 389 16.78 -19.76 -16.29
N GLU A 390 16.52 -20.65 -15.35
CA GLU A 390 17.43 -21.74 -15.02
C GLU A 390 17.68 -22.60 -16.27
N GLY A 391 18.95 -22.76 -16.67
CA GLY A 391 19.35 -23.50 -17.88
C GLY A 391 19.53 -22.69 -19.16
N SER A 392 19.37 -21.35 -19.15
CA SER A 392 19.74 -20.49 -20.29
C SER A 392 21.26 -20.24 -20.34
N GLU A 393 21.81 -19.87 -21.51
CA GLU A 393 23.24 -19.49 -21.69
C GLU A 393 23.67 -18.36 -20.74
N ASP A 394 22.75 -17.51 -20.33
CA ASP A 394 22.97 -16.37 -19.43
C ASP A 394 22.72 -16.67 -17.94
N GLY A 395 22.10 -17.81 -17.62
CA GLY A 395 21.72 -18.21 -16.25
C GLY A 395 20.76 -17.23 -15.55
N ILE A 396 20.55 -17.46 -14.24
CA ILE A 396 19.87 -16.50 -13.35
C ILE A 396 20.89 -15.43 -12.95
N LYS A 397 20.57 -14.14 -13.18
CA LYS A 397 21.41 -13.00 -12.79
C LYS A 397 20.81 -12.27 -11.59
N HIS A 398 21.65 -11.90 -10.62
CA HIS A 398 21.27 -11.12 -9.43
C HIS A 398 21.61 -9.64 -9.61
N VAL A 399 20.67 -8.74 -9.31
CA VAL A 399 20.81 -7.30 -9.58
C VAL A 399 20.15 -6.45 -8.51
N SER A 400 20.72 -5.29 -8.21
CA SER A 400 20.19 -4.42 -7.17
C SER A 400 18.83 -3.82 -7.55
N THR A 401 17.75 -4.26 -6.91
CA THR A 401 16.40 -3.71 -7.19
C THR A 401 16.31 -2.24 -6.80
N ASN A 402 17.08 -1.85 -5.78
CA ASN A 402 17.10 -0.49 -5.24
C ASN A 402 17.71 0.53 -6.20
N VAL A 403 18.81 0.16 -6.86
CA VAL A 403 19.41 1.01 -7.89
C VAL A 403 18.41 1.24 -9.03
N PHE A 404 17.70 0.19 -9.46
CA PHE A 404 16.77 0.28 -10.57
C PHE A 404 15.52 1.09 -10.25
N TYR A 405 14.99 0.97 -9.03
CA TYR A 405 13.94 1.87 -8.55
C TYR A 405 14.42 3.32 -8.42
N ALA A 406 15.64 3.55 -7.94
CA ALA A 406 16.20 4.90 -7.90
C ALA A 406 16.37 5.50 -9.32
N ASP A 407 16.80 4.69 -10.29
CA ASP A 407 16.88 5.09 -11.70
C ASP A 407 15.50 5.43 -12.28
N ASN A 408 14.47 4.65 -11.96
CA ASN A 408 13.09 4.96 -12.36
C ASN A 408 12.57 6.25 -11.69
N ASN A 409 12.92 6.49 -10.42
CA ASN A 409 12.56 7.70 -9.70
C ASN A 409 13.27 8.94 -10.28
N ARG A 410 14.53 8.81 -10.73
CA ARG A 410 15.21 9.85 -11.50
C ARG A 410 14.50 10.09 -12.83
N ALA A 411 14.17 9.04 -13.58
CA ALA A 411 13.41 9.13 -14.82
C ALA A 411 12.06 9.84 -14.63
N PHE A 412 11.35 9.56 -13.53
CA PHE A 412 10.13 10.26 -13.16
C PHE A 412 10.39 11.77 -13.02
N VAL A 413 11.41 12.16 -12.25
CA VAL A 413 11.80 13.57 -12.04
C VAL A 413 12.26 14.26 -13.34
N GLU A 414 12.97 13.57 -14.22
CA GLU A 414 13.42 14.12 -15.51
C GLU A 414 12.28 14.20 -16.55
N GLY A 415 11.31 13.28 -16.48
CA GLY A 415 10.21 13.20 -17.43
C GLY A 415 9.00 14.07 -17.08
N LEU A 416 8.73 14.30 -15.79
CA LEU A 416 7.56 15.06 -15.33
C LEU A 416 7.44 16.48 -15.94
N PRO A 417 8.52 17.27 -16.11
CA PRO A 417 8.44 18.57 -16.79
C PRO A 417 7.98 18.48 -18.25
N LYS A 418 8.24 17.36 -18.93
CA LYS A 418 7.90 17.14 -20.34
C LYS A 418 6.40 16.92 -20.56
N LEU A 419 5.63 16.70 -19.49
CA LEU A 419 4.18 16.60 -19.53
C LEU A 419 3.47 17.97 -19.43
N ASN A 420 4.22 19.08 -19.29
CA ASN A 420 3.65 20.42 -19.31
C ASN A 420 3.45 20.93 -20.75
N THR A 421 2.60 20.24 -21.51
CA THR A 421 2.23 20.58 -22.89
C THR A 421 0.72 20.51 -23.09
N ALA A 422 0.19 21.16 -24.12
CA ALA A 422 -1.24 21.11 -24.41
C ALA A 422 -1.75 19.68 -24.70
N GLU A 423 -0.92 18.81 -25.31
CA GLU A 423 -1.22 17.40 -25.58
C GLU A 423 -1.54 16.65 -24.27
N HIS A 424 -0.78 16.94 -23.23
CA HIS A 424 -0.97 16.36 -21.90
C HIS A 424 -1.81 17.26 -20.98
N GLY A 425 -2.59 18.22 -21.50
CA GLY A 425 -3.46 19.08 -20.68
C GLY A 425 -2.72 20.08 -19.78
N ASN A 426 -1.50 20.48 -20.16
CA ASN A 426 -0.57 21.33 -19.41
C ASN A 426 -0.36 20.80 -17.98
N PHE A 427 -0.02 19.52 -17.87
CA PHE A 427 0.18 18.86 -16.58
C PHE A 427 1.47 19.36 -15.91
N ASN A 428 1.31 20.22 -14.92
CA ASN A 428 2.39 20.83 -14.13
C ASN A 428 2.06 20.74 -12.62
N PRO A 429 2.10 19.52 -12.04
CA PRO A 429 1.60 19.27 -10.69
C PRO A 429 2.41 19.99 -9.61
N ALA A 430 1.71 20.65 -8.68
CA ALA A 430 2.31 21.18 -7.46
C ALA A 430 2.50 20.10 -6.38
N ASN A 431 1.71 19.02 -6.44
CA ASN A 431 1.61 18.05 -5.37
C ASN A 431 2.06 16.66 -5.83
N LEU A 432 2.92 16.01 -5.06
CA LEU A 432 3.40 14.66 -5.33
C LEU A 432 3.08 13.75 -4.14
N TRP A 433 2.43 12.62 -4.40
CA TRP A 433 2.19 11.60 -3.39
C TRP A 433 3.00 10.34 -3.69
N LEU A 434 3.87 9.95 -2.75
CA LEU A 434 4.91 8.96 -2.93
C LEU A 434 4.66 7.79 -1.97
N HIS A 435 4.50 6.59 -2.51
CA HIS A 435 4.12 5.40 -1.74
C HIS A 435 5.32 4.47 -1.54
N ASP A 436 5.72 4.29 -0.27
CA ASP A 436 6.81 3.42 0.19
C ASP A 436 8.20 3.67 -0.42
N ARG A 437 9.20 2.89 0.04
CA ARG A 437 10.59 2.88 -0.43
C ARG A 437 10.73 2.99 -1.95
N PRO A 438 9.95 2.27 -2.79
CA PRO A 438 10.08 2.37 -4.24
C PRO A 438 9.91 3.79 -4.79
N ALA A 439 9.21 4.68 -4.08
CA ALA A 439 8.96 6.07 -4.50
C ALA A 439 9.83 7.10 -3.77
N PHE A 440 10.37 6.78 -2.59
CA PHE A 440 10.94 7.80 -1.69
C PHE A 440 12.15 8.56 -2.24
N MET A 441 12.96 7.93 -3.11
CA MET A 441 14.10 8.61 -3.75
C MET A 441 13.70 9.80 -4.64
N ILE A 442 12.44 9.90 -5.06
CA ILE A 442 11.92 11.07 -5.79
C ILE A 442 12.17 12.37 -5.02
N MET A 443 12.00 12.39 -3.69
CA MET A 443 12.27 13.58 -2.87
C MET A 443 13.73 14.02 -2.97
N HIS A 444 14.67 13.08 -2.93
CA HIS A 444 16.09 13.35 -3.05
C HIS A 444 16.45 13.92 -4.42
N HIS A 445 15.91 13.32 -5.49
CA HIS A 445 16.19 13.78 -6.86
C HIS A 445 15.57 15.17 -7.13
N ILE A 446 14.38 15.45 -6.61
CA ILE A 446 13.77 16.80 -6.64
C ILE A 446 14.66 17.81 -5.90
N ALA A 447 15.13 17.47 -4.70
CA ALA A 447 16.00 18.34 -3.91
C ALA A 447 17.32 18.64 -4.65
N ASN A 448 17.92 17.64 -5.30
CA ASN A 448 19.13 17.82 -6.10
C ASN A 448 18.89 18.72 -7.31
N LYS A 449 17.79 18.54 -8.06
CA LYS A 449 17.45 19.41 -9.20
C LYS A 449 17.22 20.85 -8.77
N SER A 450 16.43 21.04 -7.73
CA SER A 450 16.16 22.36 -7.15
C SER A 450 17.45 23.04 -6.64
N ALA A 451 18.31 22.31 -5.94
CA ALA A 451 19.61 22.81 -5.48
C ALA A 451 20.54 23.20 -6.65
N ALA A 452 20.43 22.52 -7.80
CA ALA A 452 21.14 22.85 -9.03
C ALA A 452 20.53 24.03 -9.80
N GLY A 453 19.46 24.64 -9.29
CA GLY A 453 18.82 25.81 -9.89
C GLY A 453 17.68 25.49 -10.86
N ASP A 454 17.15 24.26 -10.86
CA ASP A 454 16.01 23.90 -11.71
C ASP A 454 14.73 24.65 -11.29
N GLU A 455 14.32 25.63 -12.11
CA GLU A 455 13.16 26.47 -11.86
C GLU A 455 11.84 25.69 -11.81
N TYR A 456 11.74 24.55 -12.51
CA TYR A 456 10.55 23.70 -12.45
C TYR A 456 10.32 23.19 -11.02
N TYR A 457 11.37 22.78 -10.32
CA TYR A 457 11.26 22.28 -8.95
C TYR A 457 11.27 23.39 -7.89
N ASN A 458 11.67 24.60 -8.25
CA ASN A 458 11.52 25.80 -7.44
C ASN A 458 10.12 26.45 -7.55
N GLY A 459 9.21 25.91 -8.36
CA GLY A 459 7.86 26.44 -8.57
C GLY A 459 6.85 26.24 -7.42
N GLY A 460 7.28 25.84 -6.23
CA GLY A 460 6.37 25.61 -5.08
C GLY A 460 5.89 24.16 -4.92
N VAL A 461 6.72 23.18 -5.29
CA VAL A 461 6.41 21.74 -5.16
C VAL A 461 6.27 21.32 -3.70
N LYS A 462 5.26 20.47 -3.43
CA LYS A 462 5.08 19.74 -2.17
C LYS A 462 5.01 18.24 -2.43
N ALA A 463 5.90 17.47 -1.81
CA ALA A 463 5.85 16.01 -1.86
C ALA A 463 5.51 15.44 -0.47
N HIS A 464 4.67 14.41 -0.46
CA HIS A 464 4.32 13.63 0.73
C HIS A 464 4.71 12.17 0.53
N SER A 465 5.44 11.62 1.49
CA SER A 465 5.80 10.21 1.53
C SER A 465 4.95 9.47 2.56
N SER A 466 4.24 8.43 2.12
CA SER A 466 3.44 7.58 2.99
C SER A 466 4.12 6.23 3.21
N PHE A 467 4.41 5.93 4.48
CA PHE A 467 4.86 4.62 4.95
C PHE A 467 3.64 3.71 5.12
N HIS A 468 3.44 2.74 4.24
CA HIS A 468 2.43 1.70 4.40
C HIS A 468 2.98 0.58 5.26
N ASN A 469 4.26 0.22 5.10
CA ASN A 469 4.93 -0.72 5.99
C ASN A 469 6.39 -0.30 6.23
N PRO A 470 6.72 0.26 7.41
CA PRO A 470 8.07 0.64 7.81
C PRO A 470 8.86 -0.54 8.43
N GLY A 471 8.36 -1.77 8.41
CA GLY A 471 9.11 -2.93 8.90
C GLY A 471 10.46 -3.08 8.20
N ARG A 472 11.48 -3.61 8.89
CA ARG A 472 12.89 -3.61 8.44
C ARG A 472 13.07 -4.04 6.99
N ASP A 473 12.41 -5.12 6.58
CA ASP A 473 12.55 -5.72 5.26
C ASP A 473 11.98 -4.86 4.11
N TYR A 474 11.11 -3.91 4.45
CA TYR A 474 10.50 -2.96 3.53
C TYR A 474 11.33 -1.68 3.36
N GLN A 475 12.31 -1.45 4.24
CA GLN A 475 12.96 -0.15 4.34
C GLN A 475 14.00 0.12 3.25
N GLY A 476 14.64 -0.92 2.71
CA GLY A 476 15.74 -0.77 1.73
C GLY A 476 17.05 -0.41 2.39
N TRP A 477 17.31 -1.05 3.53
CA TRP A 477 18.58 -0.93 4.21
C TRP A 477 19.67 -1.70 3.46
N MET A 478 20.90 -1.17 3.48
CA MET A 478 22.08 -1.80 2.92
C MET A 478 23.33 -1.31 3.65
N ASN A 479 24.36 -2.16 3.64
CA ASN A 479 25.65 -1.87 4.28
C ASN A 479 26.76 -1.54 3.27
N ASN A 480 26.50 -1.66 1.97
CA ASN A 480 27.47 -1.39 0.92
C ASN A 480 27.45 0.11 0.55
N PRO A 481 28.49 0.90 0.91
CA PRO A 481 28.55 2.33 0.60
C PRO A 481 28.61 2.60 -0.90
N PHE A 482 29.27 1.74 -1.68
CA PHE A 482 29.39 1.92 -3.12
C PHE A 482 28.05 1.72 -3.81
N GLU A 483 27.27 0.74 -3.36
CA GLU A 483 25.93 0.52 -3.90
C GLU A 483 25.01 1.69 -3.53
N PHE A 484 25.00 2.09 -2.26
CA PHE A 484 24.21 3.24 -1.82
C PHE A 484 24.61 4.54 -2.53
N PHE A 485 25.90 4.69 -2.87
CA PHE A 485 26.38 5.81 -3.69
C PHE A 485 25.69 5.87 -5.06
N ARG A 486 25.49 4.72 -5.73
CA ARG A 486 24.81 4.65 -7.03
C ARG A 486 23.34 5.12 -6.94
N LEU A 487 22.71 4.99 -5.78
CA LEU A 487 21.33 5.45 -5.55
C LEU A 487 21.23 6.97 -5.36
N VAL A 488 22.19 7.58 -4.67
CA VAL A 488 22.07 8.98 -4.23
C VAL A 488 22.93 9.96 -5.02
N ALA A 489 24.03 9.50 -5.63
CA ALA A 489 24.96 10.38 -6.34
C ALA A 489 24.33 11.00 -7.60
N ASN A 490 24.71 12.24 -7.88
CA ASN A 490 24.56 12.90 -9.17
C ASN A 490 25.93 12.99 -9.88
N GLU A 491 25.96 13.58 -11.08
CA GLU A 491 27.19 13.73 -11.87
C GLU A 491 28.30 14.50 -11.12
N GLN A 492 27.94 15.51 -10.33
CA GLN A 492 28.92 16.31 -9.58
C GLN A 492 29.58 15.49 -8.47
N ASP A 493 28.83 14.63 -7.80
CA ASP A 493 29.36 13.80 -6.70
C ASP A 493 30.35 12.75 -7.23
N VAL A 494 30.09 12.20 -8.43
CA VAL A 494 31.00 11.26 -9.11
C VAL A 494 32.31 11.96 -9.47
N GLU A 495 32.23 13.19 -9.99
CA GLU A 495 33.43 13.98 -10.29
C GLU A 495 34.19 14.37 -9.00
N GLU A 496 33.49 14.61 -7.88
CA GLU A 496 34.14 14.84 -6.59
C GLU A 496 34.88 13.59 -6.09
N ILE A 497 34.28 12.40 -6.18
CA ILE A 497 34.96 11.12 -5.87
C ILE A 497 36.16 10.88 -6.77
N LYS A 498 36.02 11.15 -8.07
CA LYS A 498 37.10 10.99 -9.05
C LYS A 498 38.30 11.89 -8.76
N ASN A 499 38.09 13.02 -8.09
CA ASN A 499 39.14 13.92 -7.65
C ASN A 499 39.53 13.72 -6.17
N HIS A 500 38.99 12.70 -5.50
CA HIS A 500 39.28 12.43 -4.10
C HIS A 500 40.74 11.99 -3.90
N PRO A 501 41.47 12.53 -2.89
CA PRO A 501 42.90 12.24 -2.69
C PRO A 501 43.21 10.76 -2.42
N GLN A 502 42.22 10.00 -1.98
CA GLN A 502 42.32 8.58 -1.65
C GLN A 502 41.61 7.66 -2.66
N LEU A 503 41.35 8.13 -3.89
CA LEU A 503 40.60 7.37 -4.90
C LEU A 503 41.22 5.99 -5.22
N LYS A 504 42.55 5.90 -5.26
CA LYS A 504 43.23 4.64 -5.60
C LYS A 504 42.86 3.51 -4.65
N GLU A 505 42.82 3.81 -3.35
CA GLU A 505 42.43 2.90 -2.28
C GLU A 505 40.93 2.59 -2.37
N ILE A 506 40.09 3.61 -2.58
CA ILE A 506 38.64 3.45 -2.77
C ILE A 506 38.35 2.44 -3.90
N LYS A 507 38.97 2.58 -5.07
CA LYS A 507 38.77 1.67 -6.23
C LYS A 507 39.25 0.25 -5.94
N TYR A 508 40.37 0.11 -5.22
CA TYR A 508 40.87 -1.20 -4.83
C TYR A 508 39.88 -1.92 -3.90
N ILE A 509 39.32 -1.20 -2.93
CA ILE A 509 38.37 -1.76 -1.96
C ILE A 509 37.03 -2.06 -2.65
N GLU A 510 36.51 -1.18 -3.51
CA GLU A 510 35.29 -1.43 -4.29
C GLU A 510 35.36 -2.74 -5.07
N LYS A 511 36.43 -2.93 -5.86
CA LYS A 511 36.65 -4.14 -6.67
C LYS A 511 36.70 -5.43 -5.83
N ASN A 512 37.07 -5.31 -4.55
CA ASN A 512 37.22 -6.43 -3.63
C ASN A 512 36.18 -6.38 -2.49
N TRP A 513 35.07 -5.64 -2.66
CA TRP A 513 34.10 -5.44 -1.58
C TRP A 513 33.52 -6.76 -1.05
N HIS A 514 33.33 -7.76 -1.91
CA HIS A 514 32.92 -9.11 -1.51
C HIS A 514 33.86 -9.79 -0.49
N LYS A 515 35.11 -9.33 -0.35
CA LYS A 515 36.08 -9.81 0.65
C LYS A 515 36.11 -8.95 1.91
N PHE A 516 35.83 -7.66 1.78
CA PHE A 516 36.02 -6.66 2.83
C PHE A 516 34.72 -6.22 3.51
N GLY A 517 33.60 -6.40 2.84
CA GLY A 517 32.29 -5.97 3.31
C GLY A 517 31.92 -6.60 4.66
N PRO A 518 30.99 -5.99 5.39
CA PRO A 518 30.57 -6.49 6.70
C PRO A 518 30.05 -7.91 6.59
N LYS A 519 30.43 -8.76 7.55
CA LYS A 519 29.85 -10.10 7.74
C LYS A 519 29.11 -10.11 9.07
N ASP A 520 27.99 -10.83 9.09
CA ASP A 520 27.13 -10.87 10.27
C ASP A 520 27.89 -11.42 11.48
N GLY A 521 27.84 -10.68 12.59
CA GLY A 521 28.53 -11.02 13.83
C GLY A 521 30.05 -10.77 13.86
N GLU A 522 30.65 -10.26 12.78
CA GLU A 522 32.09 -9.94 12.72
C GLU A 522 32.36 -8.43 12.84
N GLU A 523 33.51 -8.06 13.40
CA GLU A 523 33.97 -6.68 13.34
C GLU A 523 34.25 -6.24 11.90
N LEU A 524 34.03 -4.95 11.61
CA LEU A 524 34.39 -4.38 10.32
C LEU A 524 35.89 -4.51 10.05
N THR A 525 36.21 -4.97 8.83
CA THR A 525 37.57 -4.99 8.32
C THR A 525 38.16 -3.57 8.28
N PRO A 526 39.49 -3.41 8.36
CA PRO A 526 40.13 -2.11 8.19
C PRO A 526 39.72 -1.40 6.89
N GLU A 527 39.58 -2.15 5.79
CA GLU A 527 39.14 -1.64 4.49
C GLU A 527 37.69 -1.15 4.52
N ALA A 528 36.78 -1.87 5.18
CA ALA A 528 35.41 -1.41 5.37
C ALA A 528 35.35 -0.15 6.24
N LYS A 529 36.15 -0.09 7.33
CA LYS A 529 36.26 1.10 8.19
C LYS A 529 36.78 2.31 7.39
N PHE A 530 37.80 2.11 6.56
CA PHE A 530 38.37 3.15 5.69
C PHE A 530 37.33 3.76 4.76
N VAL A 531 36.58 2.93 4.03
CA VAL A 531 35.55 3.43 3.11
C VAL A 531 34.41 4.12 3.87
N LYS A 532 34.02 3.60 5.03
CA LYS A 532 32.99 4.22 5.86
C LYS A 532 33.41 5.60 6.40
N GLU A 533 34.66 5.82 6.79
CA GLU A 533 35.14 7.18 7.17
C GLU A 533 35.00 8.20 6.01
N ILE A 534 35.10 7.75 4.76
CA ILE A 534 34.97 8.61 3.58
C ILE A 534 33.49 8.84 3.23
N PHE A 535 32.67 7.80 3.24
CA PHE A 535 31.29 7.85 2.75
C PHE A 535 30.23 8.15 3.82
N ASP A 536 30.41 7.76 5.08
CA ASP A 536 29.43 8.00 6.16
C ASP A 536 29.12 9.49 6.34
N PRO A 537 30.11 10.43 6.31
CA PRO A 537 29.80 11.86 6.38
C PRO A 537 28.92 12.36 5.23
N TYR A 538 29.08 11.77 4.05
CA TYR A 538 28.30 12.07 2.86
C TYR A 538 26.87 11.50 2.96
N PHE A 539 26.71 10.30 3.53
CA PHE A 539 25.42 9.62 3.69
C PHE A 539 24.69 9.90 5.01
N LYS A 540 25.23 10.74 5.89
CA LYS A 540 24.74 10.92 7.28
C LYS A 540 23.22 11.01 7.44
N ASN A 541 22.53 11.71 6.54
CA ASN A 541 21.07 11.89 6.62
C ASN A 541 20.26 10.65 6.19
N PHE A 542 20.89 9.70 5.50
CA PHE A 542 20.31 8.42 5.09
C PHE A 542 20.63 7.27 6.03
N MET A 543 21.39 7.54 7.10
CA MET A 543 21.75 6.53 8.09
C MET A 543 20.67 6.41 9.17
N ASP A 544 20.29 5.18 9.43
CA ASP A 544 19.27 4.85 10.42
C ASP A 544 19.85 4.66 11.84
N ASP A 545 19.06 4.18 12.80
CA ASP A 545 19.47 4.04 14.19
C ASP A 545 20.58 3.00 14.40
N PHE A 546 20.78 2.10 13.44
CA PHE A 546 21.86 1.11 13.45
C PHE A 546 23.10 1.57 12.67
N ASN A 547 23.12 2.82 12.20
CA ASN A 547 24.17 3.35 11.33
C ASN A 547 24.31 2.58 10.01
N THR A 548 23.22 2.00 9.52
CA THR A 548 23.14 1.37 8.19
C THR A 548 22.50 2.34 7.20
N TYR A 549 22.86 2.26 5.92
CA TYR A 549 22.26 3.14 4.89
C TYR A 549 20.87 2.64 4.56
N ASN A 550 19.91 3.55 4.42
CA ASN A 550 18.51 3.16 4.34
C ASN A 550 17.70 4.11 3.45
N ILE A 551 17.04 3.57 2.42
CA ILE A 551 16.22 4.38 1.49
C ILE A 551 15.05 5.04 2.23
N SER A 552 14.48 4.36 3.22
CA SER A 552 13.37 4.88 4.03
C SER A 552 13.77 6.03 4.96
N MET A 553 15.06 6.34 5.05
CA MET A 553 15.52 7.60 5.65
C MET A 553 15.36 8.81 4.72
N THR A 554 15.07 8.62 3.43
CA THR A 554 14.89 9.73 2.48
C THR A 554 13.76 10.69 2.87
N PRO A 555 12.55 10.23 3.25
CA PRO A 555 11.52 11.12 3.76
C PRO A 555 11.93 11.82 5.06
N VAL A 556 12.63 11.13 5.97
CA VAL A 556 13.12 11.72 7.22
C VAL A 556 14.13 12.83 6.95
N ALA A 557 15.10 12.58 6.05
CA ALA A 557 16.04 13.58 5.58
C ALA A 557 15.32 14.76 4.90
N GLY A 558 14.31 14.47 4.09
CA GLY A 558 13.49 15.44 3.39
C GLY A 558 12.78 16.40 4.34
N VAL A 559 12.10 15.88 5.36
CA VAL A 559 11.40 16.70 6.36
C VAL A 559 12.39 17.55 7.16
N LYS A 560 13.50 16.96 7.63
CA LYS A 560 14.52 17.69 8.40
C LYS A 560 15.18 18.82 7.60
N THR A 561 15.45 18.58 6.32
CA THR A 561 16.25 19.50 5.51
C THR A 561 15.38 20.51 4.77
N ASN A 562 14.21 20.09 4.30
CA ASN A 562 13.31 20.85 3.42
C ASN A 562 11.82 20.71 3.82
N GLY A 563 11.48 20.73 5.12
CA GLY A 563 10.11 20.50 5.62
C GLY A 563 9.00 21.42 5.07
N LYS A 564 9.37 22.58 4.49
CA LYS A 564 8.41 23.42 3.76
C LYS A 564 7.91 22.76 2.47
N ASN A 565 8.75 21.95 1.81
CA ASN A 565 8.46 21.26 0.55
C ASN A 565 8.19 19.76 0.73
N PHE A 566 8.67 19.14 1.80
CA PHE A 566 8.50 17.69 2.03
C PHE A 566 7.81 17.40 3.36
N THR A 567 6.95 16.39 3.33
CA THR A 567 6.24 15.85 4.49
C THR A 567 6.31 14.32 4.45
N ALA A 568 6.20 13.69 5.61
CA ALA A 568 6.15 12.24 5.73
C ALA A 568 5.03 11.83 6.69
N GLY A 569 4.51 10.62 6.55
CA GLY A 569 3.46 10.10 7.42
C GLY A 569 3.14 8.64 7.13
N THR A 570 2.17 8.10 7.85
CA THR A 570 1.66 6.75 7.61
C THR A 570 0.13 6.75 7.46
N VAL A 571 -0.43 5.57 7.15
CA VAL A 571 -1.83 5.33 6.80
C VAL A 571 -2.76 5.12 8.01
N SER A 572 -2.25 5.38 9.22
CA SER A 572 -2.97 5.27 10.49
C SER A 572 -2.37 6.19 11.55
N MET A 573 -3.23 6.90 12.28
CA MET A 573 -2.85 7.73 13.42
C MET A 573 -2.16 6.90 14.51
N ASN A 574 -2.73 5.77 14.90
CA ASN A 574 -2.17 4.91 15.93
C ASN A 574 -0.88 4.22 15.49
N TYR A 575 -0.82 3.72 14.26
CA TYR A 575 0.40 3.10 13.74
C TYR A 575 1.57 4.10 13.73
N GLY A 576 1.31 5.36 13.36
CA GLY A 576 2.30 6.42 13.46
C GLY A 576 2.83 6.63 14.88
N LYS A 577 1.97 6.53 15.91
CA LYS A 577 2.39 6.60 17.32
C LYS A 577 3.31 5.43 17.67
N GLU A 578 2.96 4.21 17.28
CA GLU A 578 3.77 3.02 17.55
C GLU A 578 5.13 3.07 16.84
N MET A 579 5.17 3.54 15.58
CA MET A 579 6.42 3.74 14.82
C MET A 579 7.42 4.68 15.51
N LYS A 580 6.94 5.56 16.39
CA LYS A 580 7.76 6.52 17.15
C LYS A 580 7.96 6.09 18.61
N ASN A 581 7.35 4.97 19.04
CA ASN A 581 7.36 4.55 20.42
C ASN A 581 8.58 3.64 20.73
N PRO A 582 9.46 4.02 21.67
CA PRO A 582 10.63 3.23 22.03
C PRO A 582 10.30 1.87 22.69
N ASP A 583 9.05 1.65 23.12
CA ASP A 583 8.60 0.36 23.65
C ASP A 583 8.15 -0.63 22.57
N THR A 584 7.95 -0.15 21.33
CA THR A 584 7.60 -0.97 20.16
C THR A 584 8.59 -0.78 19.00
N PRO A 585 9.91 -0.89 19.25
CA PRO A 585 10.92 -0.49 18.26
C PRO A 585 10.86 -1.34 16.99
N ASP A 586 10.38 -2.58 17.07
CA ASP A 586 10.36 -3.54 15.96
C ASP A 586 9.37 -3.17 14.85
N ILE A 587 8.36 -2.34 15.15
CA ILE A 587 7.35 -1.92 14.17
C ILE A 587 7.98 -1.10 13.04
N ALA A 588 9.01 -0.32 13.36
CA ALA A 588 9.84 0.45 12.46
C ALA A 588 11.31 0.24 12.82
N LEU A 589 11.73 -1.03 12.89
CA LEU A 589 13.04 -1.44 13.39
C LEU A 589 14.19 -0.67 12.70
N GLY A 590 15.02 -0.01 13.51
CA GLY A 590 16.12 0.84 13.02
C GLY A 590 15.70 2.27 12.65
N MET A 591 14.42 2.62 12.63
CA MET A 591 13.95 3.98 12.30
C MET A 591 13.16 4.67 13.42
N THR A 592 12.81 3.96 14.49
CA THR A 592 11.93 4.45 15.55
C THR A 592 12.39 5.80 16.13
N LYS A 593 13.69 5.93 16.47
CA LYS A 593 14.22 7.19 16.99
C LYS A 593 14.26 8.25 15.90
N LYS A 594 14.68 7.91 14.68
CA LYS A 594 14.72 8.86 13.55
C LYS A 594 13.36 9.45 13.21
N LEU A 595 12.30 8.64 13.26
CA LEU A 595 10.92 9.08 13.02
C LEU A 595 10.40 9.94 14.18
N SER A 596 10.80 9.66 15.42
CA SER A 596 10.44 10.49 16.58
C SER A 596 11.04 11.91 16.54
N GLU A 597 12.10 12.11 15.76
CA GLU A 597 12.80 13.39 15.62
C GLU A 597 12.17 14.32 14.56
N ILE A 598 11.11 13.90 13.88
CA ILE A 598 10.41 14.70 12.87
C ILE A 598 8.92 14.80 13.16
N GLU A 599 8.28 15.85 12.63
CA GLU A 599 6.83 15.90 12.52
C GLU A 599 6.37 14.97 11.40
N THR A 600 5.41 14.10 11.71
CA THR A 600 4.75 13.22 10.74
C THR A 600 3.27 13.57 10.63
N HIS A 601 2.73 13.51 9.41
CA HIS A 601 1.31 13.62 9.12
C HIS A 601 0.72 12.22 8.98
N ASP A 602 0.51 11.56 10.12
CA ASP A 602 -0.11 10.25 10.18
C ASP A 602 -1.63 10.45 9.96
N ILE A 603 -2.25 9.71 9.05
CA ILE A 603 -3.66 9.89 8.68
C ILE A 603 -4.31 8.51 8.55
N THR A 604 -5.35 8.24 9.32
CA THR A 604 -6.16 7.03 9.17
C THR A 604 -6.95 7.11 7.88
N ASN A 605 -6.52 6.35 6.89
CA ASN A 605 -7.12 6.37 5.56
C ASN A 605 -8.59 5.91 5.59
N GLY A 606 -9.38 6.40 4.62
CA GLY A 606 -10.71 5.85 4.37
C GLY A 606 -10.63 4.52 3.62
N SER A 607 -11.70 3.74 3.67
CA SER A 607 -11.84 2.51 2.87
C SER A 607 -13.30 2.26 2.53
N THR A 608 -13.55 1.68 1.35
CA THR A 608 -14.88 1.09 1.06
C THR A 608 -14.89 -0.38 1.50
N PRO A 609 -15.77 -0.81 2.43
CA PRO A 609 -15.87 -2.22 2.80
C PRO A 609 -16.21 -3.10 1.58
N ALA A 610 -15.72 -4.33 1.55
CA ALA A 610 -16.12 -5.28 0.53
C ALA A 610 -17.64 -5.50 0.58
N ASN A 611 -18.26 -5.72 -0.59
CA ASN A 611 -19.66 -6.06 -0.62
C ASN A 611 -19.89 -7.47 -0.04
N LEU A 612 -20.53 -7.53 1.12
CA LEU A 612 -20.79 -8.76 1.87
C LEU A 612 -22.01 -9.54 1.37
N GLN A 613 -22.87 -8.92 0.56
CA GLN A 613 -24.08 -9.54 -0.02
C GLN A 613 -25.00 -10.18 1.05
N LEU A 614 -25.12 -9.55 2.23
CA LEU A 614 -25.91 -10.06 3.36
C LEU A 614 -27.41 -10.05 3.09
N ASP A 615 -27.85 -9.14 2.23
CA ASP A 615 -29.23 -8.92 1.80
C ASP A 615 -29.61 -9.72 0.54
N ASN A 616 -28.65 -10.33 -0.16
CA ASN A 616 -28.90 -11.02 -1.43
C ASN A 616 -29.13 -12.54 -1.25
N PRO A 617 -30.36 -13.06 -1.39
CA PRO A 617 -30.65 -14.49 -1.20
C PRO A 617 -30.00 -15.39 -2.27
N LYS A 618 -29.62 -14.84 -3.43
CA LYS A 618 -28.98 -15.57 -4.53
C LYS A 618 -27.45 -15.56 -4.46
N ALA A 619 -26.86 -14.77 -3.57
CA ALA A 619 -25.41 -14.72 -3.44
C ALA A 619 -24.86 -16.08 -2.97
N ASN A 620 -23.69 -16.45 -3.50
CA ASN A 620 -22.99 -17.68 -3.13
C ASN A 620 -21.95 -17.40 -2.04
N PHE A 621 -21.59 -18.42 -1.27
CA PHE A 621 -20.47 -18.35 -0.32
C PHE A 621 -19.11 -18.60 -1.00
N HIS A 622 -19.09 -19.00 -2.27
CA HIS A 622 -17.85 -19.29 -2.99
C HIS A 622 -17.79 -18.63 -4.38
N ARG A 623 -16.59 -18.46 -4.93
CA ARG A 623 -16.34 -17.99 -6.31
C ARG A 623 -17.02 -18.92 -7.33
N LYS A 624 -17.49 -18.36 -8.46
CA LYS A 624 -18.17 -19.09 -9.55
C LYS A 624 -17.38 -20.34 -9.99
N GLY A 625 -18.07 -21.45 -10.23
CA GLY A 625 -17.50 -22.69 -10.81
C GLY A 625 -17.18 -23.82 -9.84
N HIS A 626 -17.21 -23.58 -8.51
CA HIS A 626 -16.85 -24.59 -7.49
C HIS A 626 -17.82 -24.58 -6.29
N PRO A 627 -19.06 -25.09 -6.42
CA PRO A 627 -20.04 -25.03 -5.33
C PRO A 627 -19.67 -26.00 -4.18
N ASN A 628 -19.23 -25.45 -3.06
CA ASN A 628 -19.14 -26.16 -1.77
C ASN A 628 -20.53 -26.33 -1.12
N LEU A 629 -20.61 -27.10 -0.01
CA LEU A 629 -21.91 -27.36 0.63
C LEU A 629 -22.59 -26.09 1.14
N LEU A 630 -21.83 -25.10 1.66
CA LEU A 630 -22.39 -23.78 2.05
C LEU A 630 -23.18 -23.13 0.91
N THR A 631 -22.65 -23.19 -0.31
CA THR A 631 -23.29 -22.61 -1.49
C THR A 631 -24.53 -23.39 -1.92
N LYS A 632 -24.54 -24.71 -1.73
CA LYS A 632 -25.71 -25.57 -2.00
C LYS A 632 -26.83 -25.33 -0.97
N LEU A 633 -26.47 -25.18 0.29
CA LEU A 633 -27.42 -25.01 1.41
C LEU A 633 -27.64 -23.55 1.82
N LYS A 634 -27.29 -22.59 0.95
CA LYS A 634 -27.42 -21.15 1.21
C LYS A 634 -28.84 -20.70 1.56
N ARG A 635 -29.86 -21.50 1.23
CA ARG A 635 -31.26 -21.29 1.59
C ARG A 635 -31.48 -21.24 3.11
N GLY A 636 -30.60 -21.86 3.90
CA GLY A 636 -30.64 -21.76 5.36
C GLY A 636 -30.08 -20.44 5.92
N PHE A 637 -29.43 -19.61 5.09
CA PHE A 637 -28.96 -18.28 5.48
C PHE A 637 -30.11 -17.27 5.42
N THR A 638 -30.43 -16.67 6.55
CA THR A 638 -31.37 -15.56 6.71
C THR A 638 -30.70 -14.26 6.28
N THR A 639 -31.15 -13.69 5.16
CA THR A 639 -30.64 -12.40 4.66
C THR A 639 -31.11 -11.24 5.53
N TYR A 640 -30.28 -10.20 5.64
CA TYR A 640 -30.63 -8.99 6.38
C TYR A 640 -29.87 -7.76 5.87
N ASN A 641 -30.39 -6.59 6.22
CA ASN A 641 -29.72 -5.30 6.08
C ASN A 641 -29.90 -4.51 7.39
N TYR A 642 -28.88 -3.74 7.79
CA TYR A 642 -29.01 -2.82 8.92
C TYR A 642 -29.43 -1.45 8.42
N GLU A 643 -30.58 -0.99 8.94
CA GLU A 643 -31.23 0.26 8.61
C GLU A 643 -31.41 1.09 9.87
N TYR A 644 -31.14 2.39 9.76
CA TYR A 644 -31.22 3.33 10.87
C TYR A 644 -31.59 4.72 10.37
N GLU A 645 -32.24 5.49 11.24
CA GLU A 645 -32.57 6.90 11.08
C GLU A 645 -31.81 7.70 12.15
N LEU A 646 -31.12 8.76 11.73
CA LEU A 646 -30.37 9.66 12.63
C LEU A 646 -31.09 10.99 12.81
N ASP A 647 -30.99 11.58 13.99
CA ASP A 647 -31.32 12.99 14.19
C ASP A 647 -30.21 13.92 13.66
N LYS A 648 -30.44 15.23 13.79
CA LYS A 648 -29.50 16.29 13.41
C LYS A 648 -28.16 16.25 14.16
N ASP A 649 -28.12 15.60 15.32
CA ASP A 649 -26.94 15.49 16.18
C ASP A 649 -26.22 14.13 15.97
N GLY A 650 -26.68 13.34 14.99
CA GLY A 650 -26.09 12.05 14.61
C GLY A 650 -26.45 10.89 15.55
N LYS A 651 -27.51 11.03 16.36
CA LYS A 651 -28.00 9.96 17.25
C LYS A 651 -29.09 9.15 16.57
N ILE A 652 -29.12 7.84 16.84
CA ILE A 652 -30.18 6.95 16.37
C ILE A 652 -31.51 7.37 17.00
N VAL A 653 -32.50 7.68 16.17
CA VAL A 653 -33.91 7.85 16.58
C VAL A 653 -34.72 6.59 16.35
N LYS A 654 -34.32 5.77 15.37
CA LYS A 654 -34.96 4.51 15.03
C LYS A 654 -33.98 3.61 14.28
N ASP A 655 -33.98 2.32 14.55
CA ASP A 655 -33.20 1.32 13.81
C ASP A 655 -33.89 -0.06 13.84
N ASN A 656 -33.39 -1.00 13.04
CA ASN A 656 -33.89 -2.38 12.97
C ASN A 656 -32.94 -3.41 13.62
N ILE A 657 -32.13 -3.00 14.61
CA ILE A 657 -31.07 -3.86 15.15
C ILE A 657 -31.61 -5.20 15.69
N ASP A 658 -32.81 -5.23 16.27
CA ASP A 658 -33.38 -6.46 16.82
C ASP A 658 -33.67 -7.50 15.73
N GLU A 659 -34.01 -7.07 14.52
CA GLU A 659 -34.19 -7.94 13.35
C GLU A 659 -32.83 -8.48 12.87
N VAL A 660 -31.83 -7.62 12.82
CA VAL A 660 -30.44 -8.00 12.48
C VAL A 660 -29.90 -9.04 13.46
N LEU A 661 -30.08 -8.83 14.76
CA LEU A 661 -29.59 -9.76 15.78
C LEU A 661 -30.30 -11.13 15.71
N LYS A 662 -31.62 -11.15 15.44
CA LYS A 662 -32.37 -12.39 15.21
C LYS A 662 -31.90 -13.13 13.95
N ALA A 663 -31.64 -12.41 12.86
CA ALA A 663 -31.10 -13.00 11.64
C ALA A 663 -29.72 -13.61 11.88
N LYS A 664 -28.84 -12.92 12.63
CA LYS A 664 -27.51 -13.42 13.00
C LYS A 664 -27.57 -14.66 13.87
N GLU A 665 -28.47 -14.73 14.85
CA GLU A 665 -28.69 -15.94 15.66
C GLU A 665 -29.17 -17.12 14.77
N SER A 666 -30.12 -16.89 13.88
CA SER A 666 -30.59 -17.88 12.90
C SER A 666 -29.45 -18.38 12.01
N ASN A 667 -28.61 -17.47 11.52
CA ASN A 667 -27.44 -17.77 10.69
C ASN A 667 -26.36 -18.55 11.45
N THR A 668 -26.13 -18.20 12.72
CA THR A 668 -25.23 -18.93 13.61
C THR A 668 -25.71 -20.37 13.79
N LYS A 669 -27.01 -20.54 14.10
CA LYS A 669 -27.65 -21.83 14.26
C LYS A 669 -27.54 -22.69 12.99
N TRP A 670 -27.81 -22.10 11.84
CA TRP A 670 -27.67 -22.78 10.54
C TRP A 670 -26.25 -23.27 10.31
N LEU A 671 -25.25 -22.40 10.48
CA LEU A 671 -23.85 -22.74 10.23
C LEU A 671 -23.34 -23.83 11.17
N LEU A 672 -23.58 -23.71 12.48
CA LEU A 672 -23.11 -24.68 13.47
C LEU A 672 -23.75 -26.06 13.29
N ASN A 673 -25.07 -26.10 13.04
CA ASN A 673 -25.75 -27.37 12.80
C ASN A 673 -25.27 -28.04 11.51
N LEU A 674 -25.01 -27.25 10.47
CA LEU A 674 -24.45 -27.74 9.21
C LEU A 674 -23.09 -28.40 9.41
N ILE A 675 -22.19 -27.75 10.15
CA ILE A 675 -20.85 -28.26 10.43
C ILE A 675 -20.92 -29.54 11.27
N ASP A 676 -21.73 -29.53 12.34
CA ASP A 676 -21.86 -30.68 13.25
C ASP A 676 -22.41 -31.91 12.52
N HIS A 677 -23.48 -31.76 11.75
CA HIS A 677 -24.02 -32.89 10.99
C HIS A 677 -23.01 -33.40 9.95
N ALA A 678 -22.31 -32.51 9.25
CA ALA A 678 -21.28 -32.91 8.29
C ALA A 678 -20.17 -33.72 8.99
N TYR A 679 -19.81 -33.36 10.22
CA TYR A 679 -18.90 -34.12 11.06
C TYR A 679 -19.47 -35.48 11.48
N GLN A 680 -20.71 -35.54 11.97
CA GLN A 680 -21.34 -36.82 12.35
C GLN A 680 -21.48 -37.78 11.17
N ALA A 681 -21.76 -37.27 9.96
CA ALA A 681 -21.97 -38.08 8.78
C ALA A 681 -20.67 -38.54 8.10
N GLY A 682 -19.62 -37.71 8.10
CA GLY A 682 -18.42 -37.94 7.28
C GLY A 682 -17.09 -37.61 7.97
N GLY A 683 -17.10 -37.36 9.29
CA GLY A 683 -15.94 -36.93 10.06
C GLY A 683 -15.31 -35.65 9.49
N GLN A 684 -13.98 -35.57 9.59
CA GLN A 684 -13.22 -34.41 9.08
C GLN A 684 -13.40 -34.17 7.58
N SER A 685 -13.56 -35.24 6.80
CA SER A 685 -13.81 -35.15 5.35
C SER A 685 -15.17 -34.51 5.06
N GLY A 686 -16.18 -34.82 5.87
CA GLY A 686 -17.50 -34.20 5.78
C GLY A 686 -17.43 -32.69 6.05
N VAL A 687 -16.77 -32.28 7.13
CA VAL A 687 -16.55 -30.85 7.45
C VAL A 687 -15.77 -30.14 6.36
N THR A 688 -14.73 -30.77 5.80
CA THR A 688 -13.93 -30.17 4.73
C THR A 688 -14.79 -29.83 3.50
N LYS A 689 -15.74 -30.70 3.15
CA LYS A 689 -16.69 -30.47 2.03
C LYS A 689 -17.69 -29.34 2.30
N VAL A 690 -17.83 -28.88 3.54
CA VAL A 690 -18.62 -27.70 3.86
C VAL A 690 -18.03 -26.46 3.18
N PHE A 691 -16.72 -26.31 3.26
CA PHE A 691 -15.98 -25.12 2.82
C PHE A 691 -15.27 -25.30 1.48
N CYS A 692 -14.93 -26.53 1.12
CA CYS A 692 -14.08 -26.83 -0.04
C CYS A 692 -14.81 -27.70 -1.07
N SER A 693 -14.61 -27.41 -2.35
CA SER A 693 -14.95 -28.34 -3.44
C SER A 693 -13.89 -29.44 -3.59
N ASP A 694 -14.23 -30.56 -4.23
CA ASP A 694 -13.29 -31.67 -4.47
C ASP A 694 -12.04 -31.21 -5.24
N ALA A 695 -12.19 -30.25 -6.17
CA ALA A 695 -11.07 -29.67 -6.90
C ALA A 695 -10.09 -28.90 -5.99
N GLN A 696 -10.61 -28.21 -4.96
CA GLN A 696 -9.79 -27.47 -4.01
C GLN A 696 -9.10 -28.41 -3.03
N ILE A 697 -9.79 -29.47 -2.60
CA ILE A 697 -9.21 -30.50 -1.73
C ILE A 697 -8.01 -31.15 -2.43
N SER A 698 -8.15 -31.49 -3.71
CA SER A 698 -7.04 -32.00 -4.54
C SER A 698 -5.87 -31.00 -4.67
N ASN A 699 -6.11 -29.70 -4.47
CA ASN A 699 -5.11 -28.64 -4.49
C ASN A 699 -4.62 -28.23 -3.08
N GLY A 700 -4.86 -29.07 -2.06
CA GLY A 700 -4.32 -28.89 -0.71
C GLY A 700 -5.21 -28.11 0.27
N ALA A 701 -6.44 -27.76 -0.11
CA ALA A 701 -7.40 -27.14 0.80
C ALA A 701 -7.89 -28.14 1.86
N THR A 702 -7.89 -27.72 3.14
CA THR A 702 -8.24 -28.59 4.27
C THR A 702 -9.02 -27.84 5.34
N VAL A 703 -9.61 -28.56 6.29
CA VAL A 703 -10.15 -28.01 7.53
C VAL A 703 -9.54 -28.76 8.70
N ILE A 704 -9.24 -28.07 9.79
CA ILE A 704 -8.74 -28.63 11.06
C ILE A 704 -9.81 -28.43 12.13
N GLY A 705 -10.10 -29.48 12.90
CA GLY A 705 -11.15 -29.46 13.93
C GLY A 705 -12.56 -29.41 13.37
N HIS A 706 -13.54 -29.23 14.26
CA HIS A 706 -14.97 -29.13 13.94
C HIS A 706 -15.69 -28.26 14.99
N LEU A 707 -16.96 -27.94 14.73
CA LEU A 707 -17.84 -27.27 15.69
C LEU A 707 -19.07 -28.13 15.98
N SER A 708 -19.48 -28.19 17.24
CA SER A 708 -20.72 -28.87 17.64
C SER A 708 -21.97 -28.07 17.26
N GLY A 709 -23.12 -28.75 17.24
CA GLY A 709 -24.40 -28.12 16.93
C GLY A 709 -24.78 -27.00 17.90
N PHE A 710 -25.62 -26.10 17.42
CA PHE A 710 -26.00 -24.87 18.12
C PHE A 710 -26.82 -25.16 19.37
N LYS A 711 -26.47 -24.46 20.44
CA LYS A 711 -27.26 -24.32 21.67
C LYS A 711 -27.58 -22.85 21.91
N LYS A 712 -28.68 -22.60 22.61
CA LYS A 712 -29.07 -21.23 22.98
C LYS A 712 -27.97 -20.62 23.85
N GLY A 713 -27.57 -19.39 23.50
CA GLY A 713 -26.47 -18.69 24.17
C GLY A 713 -25.10 -18.93 23.55
N ASP A 714 -25.00 -19.75 22.49
CA ASP A 714 -23.74 -19.92 21.77
C ASP A 714 -23.25 -18.59 21.17
N ASN A 715 -21.96 -18.34 21.33
CA ASN A 715 -21.24 -17.19 20.81
C ASN A 715 -20.23 -17.66 19.77
N LEU A 716 -20.33 -17.14 18.54
CA LEU A 716 -19.40 -17.46 17.47
C LEU A 716 -18.38 -16.33 17.29
N PHE A 717 -17.13 -16.64 17.59
CA PHE A 717 -15.96 -15.81 17.31
C PHE A 717 -15.41 -16.18 15.94
N MET A 718 -15.24 -15.18 15.07
CA MET A 718 -14.85 -15.40 13.68
C MET A 718 -13.66 -14.51 13.27
N GLY A 719 -12.69 -15.08 12.55
CA GLY A 719 -11.58 -14.29 11.99
C GLY A 719 -11.14 -14.81 10.63
N TRP A 720 -10.75 -13.90 9.74
CA TRP A 720 -10.31 -14.24 8.40
C TRP A 720 -9.26 -13.30 7.82
N GLY A 721 -8.61 -13.75 6.75
CA GLY A 721 -7.54 -13.00 6.10
C GLY A 721 -6.61 -13.87 5.28
N ARG A 722 -5.35 -13.45 5.20
CA ARG A 722 -4.30 -14.13 4.44
C ARG A 722 -3.57 -15.17 5.30
N PRO A 723 -3.03 -16.25 4.71
CA PRO A 723 -2.26 -17.25 5.44
C PRO A 723 -0.82 -16.77 5.63
N ASP A 724 -0.60 -15.90 6.61
CA ASP A 724 0.72 -15.34 6.90
C ASP A 724 0.94 -15.12 8.41
N PRO A 725 2.20 -15.03 8.87
CA PRO A 725 2.51 -14.81 10.29
C PRO A 725 2.04 -13.45 10.82
N GLN A 726 1.88 -12.43 9.97
CA GLN A 726 1.38 -11.12 10.38
C GLN A 726 -0.04 -11.23 10.94
N LYS A 727 -0.90 -12.13 10.43
CA LYS A 727 -2.27 -12.35 10.94
C LYS A 727 -2.37 -13.07 12.29
N ASN A 728 -1.34 -13.83 12.68
CA ASN A 728 -1.19 -14.38 14.02
C ASN A 728 -2.39 -15.21 14.52
N TYR A 729 -2.99 -16.05 13.67
CA TYR A 729 -4.11 -16.92 14.08
C TYR A 729 -3.81 -17.80 15.30
N PRO A 730 -2.56 -18.27 15.56
CA PRO A 730 -2.26 -18.97 16.80
C PRO A 730 -2.66 -18.21 18.06
N ALA A 731 -2.55 -16.88 18.10
CA ALA A 731 -2.99 -16.10 19.26
C ALA A 731 -4.52 -16.07 19.41
N SER A 732 -5.27 -15.98 18.31
CA SER A 732 -6.73 -16.08 18.34
C SER A 732 -7.22 -17.44 18.84
N ILE A 733 -6.63 -18.53 18.32
CA ILE A 733 -6.96 -19.90 18.71
C ILE A 733 -6.50 -20.17 20.15
N GLY A 734 -5.28 -19.74 20.49
CA GLY A 734 -4.73 -19.82 21.84
C GLY A 734 -5.63 -19.10 22.85
N ALA A 735 -6.15 -17.91 22.52
CA ALA A 735 -7.00 -17.15 23.42
C ALA A 735 -8.32 -17.88 23.73
N ILE A 736 -8.93 -18.51 22.72
CA ILE A 736 -10.13 -19.35 22.94
C ILE A 736 -9.77 -20.60 23.75
N LYS A 737 -8.63 -21.25 23.49
CA LYS A 737 -8.16 -22.39 24.30
C LYS A 737 -7.95 -21.98 25.76
N GLU A 738 -7.26 -20.88 26.03
CA GLU A 738 -7.03 -20.37 27.40
C GLU A 738 -8.34 -19.93 28.06
N PHE A 739 -9.29 -19.40 27.30
CA PHE A 739 -10.63 -19.13 27.80
C PHE A 739 -11.33 -20.44 28.21
N ILE A 740 -11.22 -21.50 27.41
CA ILE A 740 -11.75 -22.83 27.74
C ILE A 740 -11.05 -23.42 28.99
N GLU A 741 -9.75 -23.23 29.17
CA GLU A 741 -9.05 -23.63 30.41
C GLU A 741 -9.60 -22.88 31.63
N PHE A 742 -9.89 -21.59 31.50
CA PHE A 742 -10.53 -20.81 32.57
C PHE A 742 -11.90 -21.40 32.96
N LEU A 743 -12.66 -21.92 31.99
CA LEU A 743 -13.96 -22.54 32.23
C LEU A 743 -13.90 -23.87 33.01
N LYS A 744 -12.72 -24.45 33.27
CA LYS A 744 -12.58 -25.72 34.02
C LYS A 744 -12.97 -25.61 35.48
N ASP A 745 -13.06 -24.39 36.03
CA ASP A 745 -13.53 -24.20 37.39
C ASP A 745 -14.87 -24.94 37.60
N LYS A 746 -14.93 -25.74 38.68
CA LYS A 746 -16.10 -26.55 39.01
C LYS A 746 -17.31 -25.71 39.39
N ASN A 747 -17.10 -24.45 39.75
CA ASN A 747 -18.15 -23.50 40.10
C ASN A 747 -18.82 -22.89 38.87
N ILE A 748 -18.20 -22.98 37.69
CA ILE A 748 -18.83 -22.55 36.43
C ILE A 748 -19.77 -23.67 35.97
N PRO A 749 -21.06 -23.41 35.71
CA PRO A 749 -22.00 -24.42 35.23
C PRO A 749 -21.56 -25.05 33.91
N ASP A 750 -21.67 -26.38 33.82
CA ASP A 750 -21.21 -27.16 32.66
C ASP A 750 -21.84 -26.74 31.32
N GLU A 751 -23.08 -26.24 31.37
CA GLU A 751 -23.79 -25.74 30.19
C GLU A 751 -23.07 -24.52 29.58
N LEU A 752 -22.63 -23.58 30.42
CA LEU A 752 -21.95 -22.35 30.00
C LEU A 752 -20.60 -22.64 29.34
N LYS A 753 -19.92 -23.70 29.78
CA LYS A 753 -18.58 -24.06 29.29
C LYS A 753 -18.56 -24.42 27.80
N THR A 754 -19.71 -24.79 27.23
CA THR A 754 -19.80 -25.22 25.82
C THR A 754 -20.25 -24.12 24.85
N ARG A 755 -20.62 -22.93 25.37
CA ARG A 755 -21.22 -21.84 24.61
C ARG A 755 -20.23 -21.05 23.73
N THR A 756 -18.93 -21.28 23.82
CA THR A 756 -17.92 -20.54 23.04
C THR A 756 -17.47 -21.32 21.83
N LYS A 757 -17.67 -20.76 20.63
CA LYS A 757 -17.30 -21.33 19.34
C LYS A 757 -16.33 -20.42 18.60
N GLY A 758 -15.26 -20.98 18.03
CA GLY A 758 -14.27 -20.26 17.24
C GLY A 758 -14.13 -20.84 15.83
N ILE A 759 -14.33 -20.02 14.81
CA ILE A 759 -14.03 -20.38 13.42
C ILE A 759 -13.09 -19.35 12.80
N PHE A 760 -11.94 -19.82 12.36
CA PHE A 760 -10.96 -18.98 11.69
C PHE A 760 -10.68 -19.53 10.30
N GLY A 761 -10.28 -18.68 9.36
CA GLY A 761 -9.87 -19.17 8.07
C GLY A 761 -9.01 -18.22 7.27
N ALA A 762 -8.14 -18.80 6.46
CA ALA A 762 -7.32 -18.06 5.52
C ALA A 762 -7.08 -18.91 4.28
N GLY A 763 -6.49 -18.31 3.23
CA GLY A 763 -6.03 -19.04 2.06
C GLY A 763 -5.14 -20.26 2.40
N VAL A 764 -4.82 -21.07 1.40
CA VAL A 764 -4.05 -22.30 1.61
C VAL A 764 -2.64 -21.97 2.12
N TRP A 765 -2.29 -22.51 3.30
CA TRP A 765 -0.94 -22.47 3.87
C TRP A 765 0.01 -23.42 3.15
N ASP A 766 1.28 -23.05 3.09
CA ASP A 766 2.36 -24.02 2.87
C ASP A 766 2.39 -25.03 4.03
N ALA A 767 2.47 -26.33 3.70
CA ALA A 767 2.46 -27.40 4.69
C ALA A 767 3.64 -27.34 5.69
N SER A 768 4.73 -26.68 5.32
CA SER A 768 5.93 -26.50 6.14
C SER A 768 5.87 -25.28 7.07
N ALA A 769 4.92 -24.37 6.88
CA ALA A 769 4.79 -23.13 7.64
C ALA A 769 4.64 -23.39 9.15
N GLU A 770 5.44 -22.70 9.96
CA GLU A 770 5.48 -22.87 11.42
C GLU A 770 4.14 -22.46 12.07
N GLU A 771 3.55 -21.34 11.66
CA GLU A 771 2.22 -20.89 12.09
C GLU A 771 1.15 -21.97 11.88
N TYR A 772 1.18 -22.65 10.72
CA TYR A 772 0.20 -23.69 10.42
C TYR A 772 0.38 -24.94 11.28
N LYS A 773 1.63 -25.28 11.62
CA LYS A 773 1.93 -26.34 12.59
C LYS A 773 1.43 -25.98 13.99
N TRP A 774 1.59 -24.74 14.43
CA TRP A 774 1.03 -24.25 15.70
C TRP A 774 -0.49 -24.29 15.73
N ILE A 775 -1.17 -23.87 14.65
CA ILE A 775 -2.63 -24.00 14.52
C ILE A 775 -3.08 -25.45 14.73
N LYS A 776 -2.41 -26.40 14.07
CA LYS A 776 -2.68 -27.84 14.23
C LYS A 776 -2.42 -28.31 15.65
N ASP A 777 -1.28 -27.98 16.24
CA ASP A 777 -0.95 -28.40 17.60
C ASP A 777 -1.98 -27.89 18.62
N LEU A 778 -2.38 -26.62 18.53
CA LEU A 778 -3.39 -26.04 19.42
C LEU A 778 -4.74 -26.77 19.32
N ILE A 779 -5.21 -27.08 18.10
CA ILE A 779 -6.55 -27.66 17.88
C ILE A 779 -6.56 -29.19 18.02
N GLU A 780 -5.58 -29.89 17.46
CA GLU A 780 -5.57 -31.36 17.36
C GLU A 780 -4.85 -32.03 18.55
N VAL A 781 -3.97 -31.31 19.25
CA VAL A 781 -3.14 -31.89 20.33
C VAL A 781 -3.46 -31.28 21.69
N GLN A 782 -3.53 -29.94 21.79
CA GLN A 782 -3.71 -29.28 23.08
C GLN A 782 -5.18 -29.26 23.51
N LEU A 783 -6.09 -28.82 22.64
CA LEU A 783 -7.53 -28.73 22.95
C LEU A 783 -8.14 -30.08 23.42
N PRO A 784 -7.82 -31.25 22.82
CA PRO A 784 -8.38 -32.53 23.28
C PRO A 784 -7.89 -32.98 24.66
N LYS A 785 -6.78 -32.43 25.18
CA LYS A 785 -6.28 -32.73 26.52
C LYS A 785 -7.07 -32.02 27.62
N ILE A 786 -7.86 -31.01 27.27
CA ILE A 786 -8.65 -30.22 28.22
C ILE A 786 -9.95 -30.98 28.54
N ASP A 787 -10.21 -31.21 29.83
CA ASP A 787 -11.39 -31.94 30.34
C ASP A 787 -11.74 -33.21 29.53
N ASN A 788 -10.72 -34.02 29.22
CA ASN A 788 -10.87 -35.28 28.45
C ASN A 788 -11.58 -35.09 27.09
N GLY A 789 -11.31 -33.98 26.39
CA GLY A 789 -11.79 -33.74 25.03
C GLY A 789 -13.20 -33.17 24.93
N LYS A 790 -13.80 -32.74 26.05
CA LYS A 790 -15.14 -32.12 26.11
C LYS A 790 -15.31 -30.94 25.13
N TYR A 791 -14.23 -30.25 24.79
CA TYR A 791 -14.24 -29.04 23.98
C TYR A 791 -13.69 -29.23 22.56
N ALA A 792 -13.49 -30.46 22.10
CA ALA A 792 -12.97 -30.74 20.76
C ALA A 792 -13.84 -30.14 19.62
N GLY A 793 -15.13 -29.89 19.89
CA GLY A 793 -16.08 -29.24 18.98
C GLY A 793 -16.28 -27.73 19.23
N ASN A 794 -15.29 -27.04 19.80
CA ASN A 794 -15.37 -25.59 20.06
C ASN A 794 -14.49 -24.74 19.13
N ILE A 795 -13.48 -25.30 18.48
CA ILE A 795 -12.57 -24.54 17.62
C ILE A 795 -12.35 -25.28 16.30
N MET A 796 -12.41 -24.54 15.20
CA MET A 796 -12.00 -25.05 13.90
C MET A 796 -11.24 -23.99 13.07
N TYR A 797 -10.43 -24.47 12.14
CA TYR A 797 -9.67 -23.64 11.21
C TYR A 797 -9.87 -24.10 9.76
N VAL A 798 -10.26 -23.18 8.88
CA VAL A 798 -10.45 -23.41 7.44
C VAL A 798 -9.20 -22.98 6.67
N ASN A 799 -8.48 -23.94 6.12
CA ASN A 799 -7.31 -23.73 5.27
C ASN A 799 -7.74 -23.66 3.79
N ASN A 800 -8.49 -22.60 3.43
CA ASN A 800 -8.99 -22.30 2.10
C ASN A 800 -9.54 -20.86 2.05
N PHE A 801 -9.92 -20.36 0.86
CA PHE A 801 -10.70 -19.12 0.75
C PHE A 801 -11.87 -19.09 1.74
N PHE A 802 -11.79 -18.19 2.73
CA PHE A 802 -12.81 -18.05 3.76
C PHE A 802 -13.87 -17.05 3.29
N PRO A 803 -15.16 -17.45 3.20
CA PRO A 803 -16.21 -16.57 2.71
C PRO A 803 -16.49 -15.41 3.68
N ASN A 804 -16.20 -14.18 3.27
CA ASN A 804 -16.48 -12.97 4.08
C ASN A 804 -17.97 -12.82 4.45
N ARG A 805 -18.88 -13.30 3.60
CA ARG A 805 -20.34 -13.34 3.90
C ARG A 805 -20.69 -14.07 5.20
N LEU A 806 -19.86 -15.02 5.65
CA LEU A 806 -20.07 -15.72 6.93
C LEU A 806 -19.98 -14.81 8.15
N VAL A 807 -19.48 -13.58 8.02
CA VAL A 807 -19.59 -12.58 9.10
C VAL A 807 -21.04 -12.34 9.52
N GLY A 808 -22.02 -12.61 8.65
CA GLY A 808 -23.43 -12.61 8.98
C GLY A 808 -23.88 -13.70 9.97
N CYS A 809 -23.00 -14.65 10.29
CA CYS A 809 -23.16 -15.66 11.33
C CYS A 809 -22.36 -15.33 12.60
N ALA A 810 -21.48 -14.33 12.59
CA ALA A 810 -20.60 -14.05 13.71
C ALA A 810 -21.30 -13.26 14.82
N THR A 811 -21.05 -13.64 16.08
CA THR A 811 -21.37 -12.80 17.24
C THR A 811 -20.27 -11.76 17.44
N TRP A 812 -19.02 -12.19 17.38
CA TRP A 812 -17.85 -11.33 17.46
C TRP A 812 -16.89 -11.65 16.34
N THR A 813 -16.21 -10.64 15.81
CA THR A 813 -15.01 -10.89 15.03
C THR A 813 -13.77 -10.77 15.90
N LEU A 814 -12.72 -11.53 15.58
CA LEU A 814 -11.47 -11.57 16.31
C LEU A 814 -10.30 -11.54 15.34
N PHE A 815 -9.53 -10.44 15.37
CA PHE A 815 -8.35 -10.25 14.53
C PHE A 815 -7.12 -9.99 15.40
N SER A 816 -6.16 -10.91 15.38
CA SER A 816 -4.99 -10.88 16.26
C SER A 816 -3.70 -10.45 15.57
N SER A 817 -3.77 -9.69 14.47
CA SER A 817 -2.59 -9.30 13.69
C SER A 817 -1.45 -8.75 14.57
N ARG A 818 -0.20 -9.17 14.32
CA ARG A 818 1.00 -8.72 15.04
C ARG A 818 1.28 -7.23 14.79
N PHE A 819 1.16 -6.82 13.53
CA PHE A 819 1.34 -5.46 13.08
C PHE A 819 0.49 -5.26 11.84
N GLU A 820 -0.47 -4.34 11.86
CA GLU A 820 -1.38 -4.11 10.74
C GLU A 820 -1.46 -2.61 10.46
N PRO A 821 -0.87 -2.10 9.36
CA PRO A 821 -0.67 -0.67 9.20
C PRO A 821 -1.94 0.17 9.38
N CYS A 822 -3.01 -0.19 8.66
CA CYS A 822 -4.34 0.38 8.86
C CYS A 822 -5.34 -0.69 9.33
N GLY A 823 -5.38 -1.84 8.64
CA GLY A 823 -6.21 -2.97 9.05
C GLY A 823 -7.68 -2.80 8.67
N ILE A 824 -7.97 -2.88 7.38
CA ILE A 824 -9.32 -2.64 6.85
C ILE A 824 -10.30 -3.81 7.02
N THR A 825 -9.85 -5.00 7.45
CA THR A 825 -10.74 -6.17 7.61
C THR A 825 -11.79 -6.02 8.73
N PRO A 826 -11.47 -5.45 9.91
CA PRO A 826 -12.47 -5.03 10.89
C PRO A 826 -13.64 -4.19 10.32
N LEU A 827 -13.42 -3.44 9.23
CA LEU A 827 -14.47 -2.64 8.60
C LEU A 827 -15.60 -3.50 8.03
N GLU A 828 -15.28 -4.70 7.54
CA GLU A 828 -16.28 -5.69 7.11
C GLU A 828 -17.13 -6.17 8.30
N SER A 829 -16.57 -6.19 9.51
CA SER A 829 -17.32 -6.54 10.73
C SER A 829 -18.36 -5.47 11.07
N PHE A 830 -17.98 -4.21 10.95
CA PHE A 830 -18.88 -3.08 11.17
C PHE A 830 -19.99 -3.02 10.13
N ALA A 831 -19.68 -3.32 8.87
CA ALA A 831 -20.67 -3.39 7.79
C ALA A 831 -21.76 -4.45 8.04
N SER A 832 -21.51 -5.45 8.89
CA SER A 832 -22.47 -6.48 9.31
C SER A 832 -23.01 -6.29 10.73
N ALA A 833 -22.85 -5.09 11.31
CA ALA A 833 -23.19 -4.80 12.72
C ALA A 833 -22.59 -5.84 13.70
N THR A 834 -21.33 -6.22 13.49
CA THR A 834 -20.58 -7.15 14.33
C THR A 834 -19.47 -6.39 15.06
N PRO A 835 -19.52 -6.33 16.41
CA PRO A 835 -18.41 -5.81 17.20
C PRO A 835 -17.12 -6.61 17.00
N CYS A 836 -15.99 -5.92 17.11
CA CYS A 836 -14.68 -6.47 16.78
C CYS A 836 -13.76 -6.55 18.00
N ILE A 837 -13.07 -7.68 18.18
CA ILE A 837 -11.98 -7.86 19.14
C ILE A 837 -10.66 -7.81 18.37
N SER A 838 -9.68 -7.04 18.85
CA SER A 838 -8.37 -6.99 18.22
C SER A 838 -7.23 -6.73 19.20
N ILE A 839 -5.99 -6.94 18.75
CA ILE A 839 -4.82 -6.49 19.48
C ILE A 839 -4.71 -4.97 19.30
N ASN A 840 -4.28 -4.26 20.35
CA ASN A 840 -4.04 -2.82 20.36
C ASN A 840 -2.76 -2.43 19.60
N THR A 841 -2.70 -2.81 18.32
CA THR A 841 -1.56 -2.62 17.42
C THR A 841 -2.07 -2.16 16.06
N GLY A 842 -1.28 -1.39 15.33
CA GLY A 842 -1.63 -0.98 13.98
C GLY A 842 -2.71 0.10 13.94
N GLY A 843 -3.54 0.06 12.89
CA GLY A 843 -4.69 0.96 12.77
C GLY A 843 -5.98 0.48 13.44
N ALA A 844 -6.04 -0.76 13.96
CA ALA A 844 -7.21 -1.26 14.68
C ALA A 844 -7.70 -0.31 15.81
N PRO A 845 -6.81 0.30 16.62
CA PRO A 845 -7.20 1.24 17.67
C PRO A 845 -7.77 2.57 17.16
N ASP A 846 -7.60 2.90 15.87
CA ASP A 846 -8.17 4.14 15.33
C ASP A 846 -9.69 4.04 15.21
N PHE A 847 -10.23 2.86 14.91
CA PHE A 847 -11.67 2.66 14.68
C PHE A 847 -12.35 1.68 15.65
N ILE A 848 -11.60 0.91 16.45
CA ILE A 848 -12.16 0.10 17.54
C ILE A 848 -12.06 0.88 18.85
N ASN A 849 -13.19 1.01 19.53
CA ASN A 849 -13.25 1.50 20.91
C ASN A 849 -14.30 0.71 21.69
N LYS A 850 -14.39 0.96 23.01
CA LYS A 850 -15.30 0.23 23.90
C LYS A 850 -16.77 0.23 23.47
N MET A 851 -17.20 1.20 22.66
CA MET A 851 -18.58 1.27 22.18
C MET A 851 -18.88 0.30 21.03
N ARG A 852 -17.88 -0.31 20.39
CA ARG A 852 -18.05 -1.13 19.18
C ARG A 852 -17.09 -2.32 19.09
N GLY A 853 -16.36 -2.60 20.17
CA GLY A 853 -15.36 -3.65 20.19
C GLY A 853 -14.48 -3.61 21.43
N LEU A 854 -13.48 -4.49 21.45
CA LEU A 854 -12.54 -4.69 22.54
C LEU A 854 -11.12 -4.74 21.99
N LEU A 855 -10.18 -4.14 22.72
CA LEU A 855 -8.77 -4.15 22.40
C LEU A 855 -7.98 -4.78 23.56
N THR A 856 -6.89 -5.47 23.24
CA THR A 856 -5.88 -5.82 24.23
C THR A 856 -5.33 -4.55 24.91
N LYS A 857 -4.67 -4.69 26.06
CA LYS A 857 -4.13 -3.51 26.76
C LYS A 857 -2.89 -3.00 26.05
N HIS A 858 -2.04 -3.93 25.59
CA HIS A 858 -0.75 -3.61 25.00
C HIS A 858 -0.69 -3.97 23.51
N PRO A 859 0.17 -3.27 22.74
CA PRO A 859 0.52 -3.67 21.37
C PRO A 859 1.29 -5.00 21.36
N TYR A 860 1.35 -5.66 20.21
CA TYR A 860 2.02 -6.95 20.09
C TYR A 860 3.56 -6.83 20.13
N LEU A 861 4.14 -5.87 19.39
CA LEU A 861 5.58 -5.76 19.16
C LEU A 861 6.35 -5.09 20.31
N LEU A 862 6.01 -5.41 21.55
CA LEU A 862 6.69 -4.89 22.74
C LEU A 862 8.15 -5.33 22.80
N LYS A 863 9.04 -4.45 23.26
CA LYS A 863 10.42 -4.79 23.58
C LYS A 863 10.52 -5.73 24.78
N ARG A 864 11.68 -6.38 24.90
CA ARG A 864 11.99 -7.35 25.96
C ARG A 864 11.70 -6.81 27.36
N GLU A 865 12.26 -5.66 27.73
CA GLU A 865 12.20 -5.16 29.10
C GLU A 865 10.75 -4.93 29.54
N ARG A 866 9.91 -4.46 28.60
CA ARG A 866 8.50 -4.24 28.86
C ARG A 866 7.72 -5.55 29.01
N LEU A 867 8.06 -6.58 28.23
CA LEU A 867 7.47 -7.91 28.38
C LEU A 867 7.87 -8.58 29.69
N GLU A 868 9.14 -8.46 30.11
CA GLU A 868 9.61 -9.00 31.39
C GLU A 868 8.88 -8.36 32.58
N GLU A 869 8.60 -7.05 32.50
CA GLU A 869 7.80 -6.32 33.48
C GLU A 869 6.35 -6.84 33.54
N ILE A 870 5.68 -6.95 32.37
CA ILE A 870 4.28 -7.38 32.29
C ILE A 870 4.12 -8.83 32.73
N LEU A 871 5.00 -9.73 32.27
CA LEU A 871 4.94 -11.15 32.58
C LEU A 871 5.50 -11.49 33.97
N GLY A 872 6.15 -10.54 34.63
CA GLY A 872 6.76 -10.74 35.95
C GLY A 872 7.88 -11.78 35.98
N LYS A 873 8.49 -12.08 34.82
CA LYS A 873 9.55 -13.10 34.66
C LYS A 873 10.61 -12.63 33.67
N LYS A 874 11.86 -12.99 33.92
CA LYS A 874 12.96 -12.77 32.96
C LYS A 874 12.84 -13.72 31.78
N LEU A 875 13.17 -13.24 30.58
CA LEU A 875 13.24 -14.06 29.38
C LEU A 875 14.63 -14.71 29.26
N ASP A 876 14.64 -15.99 28.86
CA ASP A 876 15.84 -16.83 28.78
C ASP A 876 16.66 -16.56 27.51
N PHE A 877 17.22 -15.34 27.45
CA PHE A 877 18.09 -14.93 26.35
C PHE A 877 19.51 -15.44 26.63
N ASN A 878 20.14 -16.05 25.63
CA ASN A 878 21.49 -16.60 25.73
C ASN A 878 22.48 -15.94 24.74
N GLY A 879 22.02 -14.97 23.95
CA GLY A 879 22.83 -14.24 22.98
C GLY A 879 22.87 -14.90 21.59
N ASP A 880 22.26 -16.07 21.40
CA ASP A 880 22.03 -16.65 20.08
C ASP A 880 20.81 -15.97 19.44
N ALA A 881 21.01 -15.31 18.30
CA ALA A 881 19.97 -14.48 17.68
C ALA A 881 18.72 -15.27 17.28
N ALA A 882 18.88 -16.53 16.84
CA ALA A 882 17.74 -17.36 16.43
C ALA A 882 16.94 -17.84 17.65
N HIS A 883 17.62 -18.23 18.72
CA HIS A 883 17.00 -18.56 20.00
C HIS A 883 16.31 -17.35 20.63
N ASP A 884 17.02 -16.24 20.79
CA ASP A 884 16.52 -15.02 21.42
C ASP A 884 15.30 -14.45 20.67
N ALA A 885 15.28 -14.50 19.33
CA ALA A 885 14.13 -14.10 18.53
C ALA A 885 12.89 -14.97 18.80
N LYS A 886 13.07 -16.29 18.94
CA LYS A 886 11.98 -17.23 19.27
C LYS A 886 11.46 -17.03 20.69
N VAL A 887 12.36 -16.80 21.65
CA VAL A 887 11.97 -16.50 23.04
C VAL A 887 11.16 -15.20 23.10
N LEU A 888 11.58 -14.17 22.37
CA LEU A 888 10.87 -12.89 22.32
C LEU A 888 9.48 -13.02 21.67
N ASP A 889 9.39 -13.66 20.50
CA ASP A 889 8.09 -13.84 19.83
C ASP A 889 7.15 -14.73 20.64
N GLY A 890 7.68 -15.79 21.29
CA GLY A 890 6.92 -16.62 22.22
C GLY A 890 6.34 -15.83 23.40
N ALA A 891 7.12 -14.91 23.99
CA ALA A 891 6.66 -14.04 25.07
C ALA A 891 5.60 -13.03 24.60
N ARG A 892 5.75 -12.46 23.40
CA ARG A 892 4.74 -11.58 22.77
C ARG A 892 3.44 -12.33 22.52
N TRP A 893 3.54 -13.53 21.96
CA TRP A 893 2.41 -14.41 21.73
C TRP A 893 1.69 -14.78 23.03
N GLU A 894 2.43 -15.13 24.09
CA GLU A 894 1.89 -15.42 25.42
C GLU A 894 1.10 -14.23 25.97
N ASN A 895 1.71 -13.04 25.98
CA ASN A 895 1.06 -11.81 26.44
C ASN A 895 -0.23 -11.51 25.65
N ALA A 896 -0.15 -11.51 24.32
CA ALA A 896 -1.28 -11.24 23.46
C ALA A 896 -2.42 -12.26 23.66
N THR A 897 -2.07 -13.54 23.80
CA THR A 897 -3.04 -14.63 24.03
C THR A 897 -3.82 -14.43 25.32
N PHE A 898 -3.14 -14.07 26.42
CA PHE A 898 -3.80 -13.83 27.71
C PHE A 898 -4.67 -12.57 27.70
N GLU A 899 -4.22 -11.48 27.06
CA GLU A 899 -5.05 -10.27 26.96
C GLU A 899 -6.25 -10.46 26.02
N LEU A 900 -6.10 -11.23 24.94
CA LEU A 900 -7.23 -11.61 24.08
C LEU A 900 -8.22 -12.51 24.82
N LYS A 901 -7.75 -13.43 25.67
CA LYS A 901 -8.62 -14.22 26.56
C LYS A 901 -9.45 -13.30 27.46
N ASP A 902 -8.85 -12.28 28.06
CA ASP A 902 -9.57 -11.30 28.88
C ASP A 902 -10.63 -10.53 28.05
N CYS A 903 -10.32 -10.20 26.79
CA CYS A 903 -11.31 -9.64 25.86
C CYS A 903 -12.46 -10.62 25.57
N ILE A 904 -12.19 -11.90 25.40
CA ILE A 904 -13.23 -12.93 25.21
C ILE A 904 -14.10 -13.03 26.47
N ILE A 905 -13.53 -12.98 27.68
CA ILE A 905 -14.30 -12.94 28.93
C ILE A 905 -15.25 -11.74 28.93
N MET A 906 -14.77 -10.54 28.59
CA MET A 906 -15.59 -9.33 28.50
C MET A 906 -16.69 -9.43 27.43
N ALA A 907 -16.37 -10.01 26.27
CA ALA A 907 -17.33 -10.25 25.18
C ALA A 907 -18.46 -11.19 25.62
N MET A 908 -18.13 -12.27 26.31
CA MET A 908 -19.12 -13.22 26.85
C MET A 908 -19.98 -12.58 27.93
N GLN A 909 -19.41 -11.79 28.85
CA GLN A 909 -20.17 -11.03 29.85
C GLN A 909 -21.15 -10.03 29.22
N SER A 910 -20.81 -9.47 28.05
CA SER A 910 -21.65 -8.50 27.33
C SER A 910 -22.87 -9.14 26.66
N ASN A 911 -22.80 -10.44 26.37
CA ASN A 911 -23.83 -11.22 25.69
C ASN A 911 -24.73 -12.02 26.63
N ASP A 912 -24.22 -12.38 27.80
CA ASP A 912 -24.84 -13.36 28.66
C ASP A 912 -24.75 -12.96 30.14
N GLU A 913 -25.85 -12.45 30.67
CA GLU A 913 -25.97 -12.07 32.09
C GLU A 913 -25.91 -13.26 33.05
N GLU A 914 -26.24 -14.47 32.58
CA GLU A 914 -26.05 -15.70 33.36
C GLU A 914 -24.55 -16.01 33.49
N PHE A 915 -23.82 -15.93 32.37
CA PHE A 915 -22.36 -16.07 32.35
C PHE A 915 -21.68 -15.05 33.25
N LYS A 916 -22.05 -13.77 33.13
CA LYS A 916 -21.51 -12.68 33.95
C LYS A 916 -21.64 -12.93 35.45
N LYS A 917 -22.80 -13.42 35.90
CA LYS A 917 -23.03 -13.75 37.31
C LYS A 917 -22.24 -14.98 37.75
N ALA A 918 -22.20 -16.01 36.91
CA ALA A 918 -21.55 -17.28 37.22
C ALA A 918 -20.04 -17.17 37.40
N ILE A 919 -19.39 -16.20 36.75
CA ILE A 919 -17.93 -16.04 36.80
C ILE A 919 -17.43 -14.95 37.75
N HIS A 920 -18.32 -14.16 38.35
CA HIS A 920 -17.97 -12.90 39.01
C HIS A 920 -16.84 -13.06 40.05
N ASP A 921 -16.91 -14.11 40.86
CA ASP A 921 -15.94 -14.36 41.92
C ASP A 921 -14.57 -14.86 41.41
N GLN A 922 -14.52 -15.39 40.18
CA GLN A 922 -13.30 -15.91 39.55
C GLN A 922 -12.53 -14.83 38.77
N LEU A 923 -13.16 -13.68 38.51
CA LEU A 923 -12.52 -12.58 37.80
C LEU A 923 -11.41 -11.96 38.64
N SER A 924 -10.37 -11.45 37.96
CA SER A 924 -9.41 -10.56 38.59
C SER A 924 -10.10 -9.28 39.06
N GLU A 925 -9.54 -8.62 40.09
CA GLU A 925 -10.05 -7.33 40.55
C GLU A 925 -10.09 -6.28 39.43
N GLU A 926 -9.16 -6.35 38.49
CA GLU A 926 -9.17 -5.49 37.31
C GLU A 926 -10.41 -5.72 36.45
N LEU A 927 -10.72 -6.98 36.09
CA LEU A 927 -11.89 -7.32 35.27
C LEU A 927 -13.21 -7.04 35.99
N LYS A 928 -13.28 -7.23 37.32
CA LYS A 928 -14.48 -6.89 38.12
C LYS A 928 -14.82 -5.40 38.04
N ASN A 929 -13.79 -4.54 37.97
CA ASN A 929 -13.93 -3.09 37.95
C ASN A 929 -14.13 -2.52 36.55
N GLN A 930 -14.04 -3.33 35.50
CA GLN A 930 -14.29 -2.88 34.12
C GLN A 930 -15.79 -2.79 33.84
N GLU A 931 -16.17 -1.70 33.16
CA GLU A 931 -17.53 -1.50 32.67
C GLU A 931 -17.87 -2.51 31.56
N VAL A 932 -18.90 -3.33 31.77
CA VAL A 932 -19.44 -4.25 30.76
C VAL A 932 -20.55 -3.56 29.99
N ILE A 933 -20.28 -3.18 28.73
CA ILE A 933 -21.26 -2.56 27.84
C ILE A 933 -22.11 -3.68 27.19
N PRO A 934 -23.45 -3.56 27.16
CA PRO A 934 -24.30 -4.59 26.54
C PRO A 934 -23.98 -4.80 25.06
N TYR A 935 -23.96 -6.05 24.60
CA TYR A 935 -23.63 -6.39 23.23
C TYR A 935 -24.53 -5.72 22.19
N LYS A 936 -25.84 -5.64 22.45
CA LYS A 936 -26.79 -4.95 21.54
C LYS A 936 -26.33 -3.51 21.26
N GLN A 937 -25.91 -2.79 22.29
CA GLN A 937 -25.41 -1.42 22.14
C GLN A 937 -24.12 -1.37 21.32
N MET A 938 -23.22 -2.35 21.50
CA MET A 938 -22.02 -2.45 20.68
C MET A 938 -22.33 -2.76 19.21
N ALA A 939 -23.27 -3.66 18.95
CA ALA A 939 -23.70 -4.04 17.61
C ALA A 939 -24.34 -2.86 16.87
N GLN A 940 -25.20 -2.08 17.54
CA GLN A 940 -25.76 -0.83 16.99
C GLN A 940 -24.65 0.14 16.60
N ASN A 941 -23.70 0.39 17.52
CA ASN A 941 -22.62 1.34 17.24
C ASN A 941 -21.68 0.86 16.12
N ALA A 942 -21.38 -0.44 16.07
CA ALA A 942 -20.62 -1.04 14.98
C ALA A 942 -21.34 -0.83 13.63
N GLY A 943 -22.65 -1.09 13.57
CA GLY A 943 -23.46 -0.88 12.36
C GLY A 943 -23.47 0.57 11.88
N LEU A 944 -23.46 1.55 12.79
CA LEU A 944 -23.35 2.97 12.45
C LEU A 944 -22.04 3.35 11.75
N GLN A 945 -20.98 2.55 11.90
CA GLN A 945 -19.70 2.89 11.32
C GLN A 945 -19.56 2.49 9.85
N ARG A 946 -20.52 1.71 9.30
CA ARG A 946 -20.48 1.24 7.91
C ARG A 946 -20.19 2.37 6.92
N ASP A 947 -20.90 3.49 7.09
CA ASP A 947 -20.85 4.62 6.15
C ASP A 947 -19.77 5.65 6.53
N LYS A 948 -19.35 5.66 7.81
CA LYS A 948 -18.31 6.56 8.36
C LYS A 948 -16.87 6.19 7.99
N MET A 949 -16.66 5.11 7.24
CA MET A 949 -15.34 4.69 6.75
C MET A 949 -14.91 5.40 5.47
N ASP A 950 -15.80 6.15 4.82
CA ASP A 950 -15.47 6.97 3.65
C ASP A 950 -14.44 8.07 4.00
N TRP A 951 -13.60 8.39 3.02
CA TRP A 951 -12.54 9.42 3.11
C TRP A 951 -13.04 10.83 3.50
N HIS A 952 -14.34 11.12 3.38
CA HIS A 952 -14.99 12.39 3.75
C HIS A 952 -15.89 12.27 4.99
N GLN A 953 -15.97 11.10 5.61
CA GLN A 953 -16.84 10.86 6.77
C GLN A 953 -16.07 10.32 7.98
N ASN A 954 -14.81 9.93 7.79
CA ASN A 954 -13.96 9.31 8.81
C ASN A 954 -13.28 10.31 9.77
N ALA A 955 -13.92 11.45 10.06
CA ALA A 955 -13.39 12.46 10.98
C ALA A 955 -13.21 11.91 12.41
N ASP A 956 -14.06 10.99 12.82
CA ASP A 956 -14.02 10.31 14.12
C ASP A 956 -12.70 9.53 14.32
N TYR A 957 -12.04 9.09 13.24
CA TYR A 957 -10.77 8.34 13.28
C TYR A 957 -9.54 9.23 13.09
N ASN A 958 -9.77 10.51 12.79
CA ASN A 958 -8.75 11.46 12.40
C ASN A 958 -8.88 12.74 13.21
N ASN A 959 -9.14 12.63 14.53
CA ASN A 959 -9.22 13.74 15.48
C ASN A 959 -10.08 14.93 14.98
N GLY A 960 -11.27 14.66 14.45
CA GLY A 960 -12.26 15.69 14.08
C GLY A 960 -12.10 16.30 12.69
N LYS A 961 -11.17 15.81 11.86
CA LYS A 961 -11.08 16.17 10.43
C LYS A 961 -11.05 14.91 9.60
N THR A 962 -11.70 14.90 8.47
CA THR A 962 -11.67 13.75 7.54
C THR A 962 -10.27 13.52 6.98
N ALA A 963 -9.98 12.31 6.51
CA ALA A 963 -8.71 12.01 5.86
C ALA A 963 -8.44 12.97 4.70
N ASN A 964 -9.47 13.28 3.89
CA ASN A 964 -9.32 14.20 2.78
C ASN A 964 -9.03 15.64 3.20
N GLU A 965 -9.70 16.16 4.24
CA GLU A 965 -9.37 17.48 4.77
C GLU A 965 -7.92 17.55 5.25
N ARG A 966 -7.40 16.48 5.89
CA ARG A 966 -6.00 16.41 6.33
C ARG A 966 -5.04 16.38 5.15
N TYR A 967 -5.25 15.51 4.17
CA TYR A 967 -4.40 15.47 2.98
C TYR A 967 -4.44 16.80 2.22
N MET A 968 -5.62 17.37 1.97
CA MET A 968 -5.76 18.58 1.18
C MET A 968 -5.26 19.84 1.91
N ASN A 969 -5.54 19.99 3.21
CA ASN A 969 -5.29 21.24 3.92
C ASN A 969 -4.03 21.23 4.78
N GLU A 970 -3.62 20.07 5.31
CA GLU A 970 -2.46 19.96 6.22
C GLU A 970 -1.22 19.46 5.48
N VAL A 971 -1.36 18.41 4.65
CA VAL A 971 -0.24 17.82 3.91
C VAL A 971 0.06 18.64 2.64
N PHE A 972 -0.93 18.77 1.77
CA PHE A 972 -0.80 19.45 0.50
C PHE A 972 -1.22 20.92 0.57
N GLU A 973 -1.60 21.47 1.72
CA GLU A 973 -1.87 22.91 1.92
C GLU A 973 -2.60 23.61 0.77
N ARG A 974 -3.50 22.90 0.09
CA ARG A 974 -4.13 23.33 -1.16
C ARG A 974 -4.97 24.58 -0.94
N ASN A 975 -5.62 24.65 0.22
CA ASN A 975 -6.38 25.80 0.69
C ASN A 975 -5.56 27.09 0.82
N LYS A 976 -4.23 27.01 0.92
CA LYS A 976 -3.35 28.20 0.98
C LYS A 976 -3.03 28.77 -0.40
N GLY A 977 -3.27 28.02 -1.49
CA GLY A 977 -2.94 28.40 -2.86
C GLY A 977 -1.44 28.31 -3.19
N ILE A 978 -1.10 28.41 -4.47
CA ILE A 978 0.28 28.24 -4.94
C ILE A 978 1.22 29.36 -4.48
N GLU A 979 0.70 30.59 -4.31
CA GLU A 979 1.52 31.73 -3.88
C GLU A 979 2.05 31.60 -2.44
N ALA A 980 1.39 30.82 -1.59
CA ALA A 980 1.86 30.56 -0.24
C ALA A 980 2.97 29.50 -0.16
N ARG A 981 3.26 28.79 -1.27
CA ARG A 981 4.25 27.70 -1.27
C ARG A 981 5.69 28.21 -1.26
N ASN A 982 6.58 27.42 -0.68
CA ASN A 982 8.00 27.73 -0.70
C ASN A 982 8.58 27.54 -2.11
N LYS A 983 9.00 28.65 -2.72
CA LYS A 983 9.65 28.71 -4.04
C LYS A 983 11.18 28.85 -3.96
N ASN A 984 11.75 28.81 -2.75
CA ASN A 984 13.21 28.89 -2.57
C ASN A 984 13.92 27.59 -2.97
N PRO A 985 15.16 27.66 -3.48
CA PRO A 985 15.98 26.48 -3.73
C PRO A 985 16.07 25.57 -2.51
N MET A 986 15.83 24.28 -2.73
CA MET A 986 15.95 23.23 -1.72
C MET A 986 17.41 22.90 -1.47
N LYS A 987 17.67 22.35 -0.28
CA LYS A 987 19.00 21.85 0.10
C LYS A 987 19.13 20.38 -0.26
N ARG A 988 20.31 19.99 -0.71
CA ARG A 988 20.67 18.58 -0.94
C ARG A 988 20.64 17.79 0.38
N PHE A 989 20.33 16.50 0.30
CA PHE A 989 20.34 15.61 1.47
C PHE A 989 21.72 15.05 1.81
N VAL A 990 22.65 15.07 0.86
CA VAL A 990 24.00 14.53 1.03
C VAL A 990 24.95 15.56 1.66
N GLY A 991 25.93 15.06 2.40
CA GLY A 991 27.01 15.85 2.99
C GLY A 991 28.20 16.02 2.04
N LYS A 992 29.38 16.21 2.64
CA LYS A 992 30.67 16.17 1.93
C LYS A 992 31.35 14.83 2.22
N PHE A 993 32.22 14.37 1.32
CA PHE A 993 33.07 13.22 1.61
C PHE A 993 34.05 13.53 2.76
N GLY A 994 34.31 12.52 3.58
CA GLY A 994 35.35 12.57 4.60
C GLY A 994 36.74 12.31 4.02
N THR A 995 37.74 12.26 4.90
CA THR A 995 39.10 11.79 4.56
C THR A 995 39.53 10.86 5.68
N ALA A 996 39.93 9.64 5.35
CA ALA A 996 40.32 8.66 6.35
C ALA A 996 41.67 9.06 6.99
N THR A 997 41.77 9.00 8.32
CA THR A 997 42.93 9.52 9.07
C THR A 997 43.97 8.45 9.44
N GLU A 998 45.25 8.85 9.63
CA GLU A 998 46.38 7.96 9.96
C GLU A 998 46.15 7.02 11.17
N LYS A 999 45.29 7.38 12.13
CA LYS A 999 45.07 6.60 13.37
C LYS A 999 44.43 5.22 13.12
N ILE A 1000 43.49 5.11 12.18
CA ILE A 1000 42.90 3.82 11.82
C ILE A 1000 43.88 2.98 11.00
N VAL A 1001 44.73 3.64 10.21
CA VAL A 1001 45.79 2.97 9.43
C VAL A 1001 46.84 2.32 10.34
N ILE A 1002 47.19 2.98 11.46
CA ILE A 1002 48.11 2.44 12.47
C ILE A 1002 47.47 1.25 13.23
N GLN A 1003 46.18 1.32 13.58
CA GLN A 1003 45.47 0.19 14.19
C GLN A 1003 45.26 -0.98 13.21
N ALA A 1004 45.08 -0.71 11.92
CA ALA A 1004 45.05 -1.71 10.86
C ALA A 1004 46.42 -2.41 10.71
N GLU A 1005 47.52 -1.68 10.85
CA GLU A 1005 48.88 -2.21 10.91
C GLU A 1005 49.09 -3.13 12.12
N GLU A 1006 48.65 -2.72 13.31
CA GLU A 1006 48.79 -3.48 14.56
C GLU A 1006 47.92 -4.76 14.54
N ALA A 1007 46.69 -4.68 14.05
CA ALA A 1007 45.81 -5.84 13.87
C ALA A 1007 46.31 -6.82 12.78
N ALA A 1008 46.88 -6.30 11.69
CA ALA A 1008 47.52 -7.11 10.64
C ALA A 1008 48.86 -7.73 11.07
N GLN A 1009 49.49 -7.21 12.12
CA GLN A 1009 50.68 -7.82 12.74
C GLN A 1009 50.31 -8.97 13.71
N SER A 1010 49.10 -8.97 14.28
CA SER A 1010 48.63 -10.01 15.22
C SER A 1010 47.89 -11.20 14.59
N ALA A 1011 47.43 -11.12 13.33
CA ALA A 1011 46.73 -12.21 12.65
C ALA A 1011 47.45 -12.63 11.35
N SER A 1012 47.80 -13.92 11.26
CA SER A 1012 48.51 -14.49 10.11
C SER A 1012 47.68 -14.46 8.82
N THR A 1013 47.85 -13.45 7.96
CA THR A 1013 47.33 -13.50 6.57
C THR A 1013 48.26 -12.84 5.53
N SER A 1014 47.95 -13.15 4.26
CA SER A 1014 48.79 -13.19 3.05
C SER A 1014 49.56 -11.91 2.64
N LYS A 1015 50.54 -12.09 1.73
CA LYS A 1015 51.36 -11.03 1.09
C LYS A 1015 50.55 -9.82 0.57
N VAL A 1016 49.28 -10.00 0.22
CA VAL A 1016 48.42 -8.95 -0.35
C VAL A 1016 47.92 -7.97 0.72
N GLY A 1017 47.55 -8.43 1.92
CA GLY A 1017 47.09 -7.56 3.02
C GLY A 1017 48.18 -6.61 3.52
N LYS A 1018 49.45 -7.07 3.51
CA LYS A 1018 50.60 -6.23 3.83
C LYS A 1018 50.81 -5.11 2.81
N ILE A 1019 50.65 -5.38 1.51
CA ILE A 1019 50.82 -4.38 0.45
C ILE A 1019 49.76 -3.28 0.58
N VAL A 1020 48.51 -3.65 0.86
CA VAL A 1020 47.39 -2.71 1.04
C VAL A 1020 47.62 -1.81 2.25
N ALA A 1021 48.00 -2.38 3.40
CA ALA A 1021 48.34 -1.60 4.60
C ALA A 1021 49.48 -0.59 4.35
N PHE A 1022 50.54 -1.00 3.63
CA PHE A 1022 51.66 -0.11 3.28
C PHE A 1022 51.29 0.98 2.27
N SER A 1023 50.40 0.69 1.30
CA SER A 1023 49.90 1.73 0.38
C SER A 1023 49.00 2.74 1.08
N ILE A 1024 48.15 2.29 2.02
CA ILE A 1024 47.26 3.18 2.79
C ILE A 1024 48.08 4.13 3.69
N LEU A 1025 49.19 3.66 4.29
CA LEU A 1025 50.13 4.51 5.05
C LEU A 1025 50.80 5.57 4.16
N GLY A 1026 51.17 5.20 2.94
CA GLY A 1026 51.77 6.13 1.98
C GLY A 1026 50.80 7.24 1.57
N ALA A 1027 49.54 6.91 1.32
CA ALA A 1027 48.50 7.86 0.94
C ALA A 1027 48.09 8.77 2.12
N ALA A 1028 47.94 8.21 3.33
CA ALA A 1028 47.57 8.97 4.52
C ALA A 1028 48.68 9.95 4.97
N ALA A 1029 49.96 9.57 4.85
CA ALA A 1029 51.10 10.43 5.20
C ALA A 1029 51.32 11.61 4.23
N ILE A 1030 50.83 11.49 2.99
CA ILE A 1030 50.83 12.57 2.00
C ILE A 1030 49.67 13.54 2.28
N ALA A 1031 48.51 13.03 2.68
CA ALA A 1031 47.32 13.84 2.99
C ALA A 1031 47.40 14.58 4.34
N SER A 1032 48.11 14.04 5.34
CA SER A 1032 48.23 14.61 6.70
C SER A 1032 49.37 15.64 6.87
N GLY A 1033 50.22 15.84 5.85
CA GLY A 1033 51.48 16.58 6.00
C GLY A 1033 52.56 15.85 6.80
N GLY A 1034 52.34 14.57 7.15
CA GLY A 1034 53.22 13.70 7.96
C GLY A 1034 54.48 13.16 7.26
N TYR A 1035 54.76 13.56 6.02
CA TYR A 1035 55.89 13.09 5.20
C TYR A 1035 57.25 13.15 5.93
N TYR A 1036 57.44 14.13 6.82
CA TYR A 1036 58.66 14.29 7.62
C TYR A 1036 58.83 13.19 8.70
N PHE A 1037 57.75 12.70 9.30
CA PHE A 1037 57.79 11.64 10.30
C PHE A 1037 57.99 10.24 9.67
N PHE A 1038 57.44 10.03 8.47
CA PHE A 1038 57.60 8.79 7.71
C PHE A 1038 59.08 8.54 7.31
N GLN A 1039 59.78 9.57 6.82
CA GLN A 1039 61.23 9.46 6.54
C GLN A 1039 62.07 9.19 7.80
N LYS A 1040 61.68 9.74 8.94
CA LYS A 1040 62.38 9.52 10.22
C LYS A 1040 62.19 8.09 10.74
N ARG A 1041 61.04 7.47 10.48
CA ARG A 1041 60.73 6.08 10.86
C ARG A 1041 61.39 5.07 9.91
N GLN A 1042 61.45 5.35 8.60
CA GLN A 1042 62.22 4.54 7.65
C GLN A 1042 63.74 4.53 7.94
N LYS A 1043 64.32 5.68 8.32
CA LYS A 1043 65.72 5.75 8.79
C LYS A 1043 65.98 4.92 10.04
N LYS A 1044 64.97 4.73 10.89
CA LYS A 1044 65.06 3.91 12.12
C LYS A 1044 64.93 2.40 11.84
N LEU A 1045 64.35 2.01 10.72
CA LEU A 1045 64.06 0.63 10.32
C LEU A 1045 65.03 0.04 9.27
N GLY A 1046 66.04 0.81 8.83
CA GLY A 1046 67.18 0.28 8.07
C GLY A 1046 66.93 -0.09 6.60
N PHE A 1047 65.81 0.31 6.00
CA PHE A 1047 65.51 0.02 4.59
C PHE A 1047 66.10 1.07 3.65
N ASN A 1048 67.42 1.02 3.41
CA ASN A 1048 68.03 1.65 2.25
C ASN A 1048 69.01 0.67 1.61
N LYS A 1049 68.56 -0.03 0.56
CA LYS A 1049 69.44 -0.53 -0.51
C LYS A 1049 68.85 -0.08 -1.85
N PRO A 1050 69.66 0.49 -2.76
CA PRO A 1050 69.20 0.83 -4.11
C PRO A 1050 68.91 -0.46 -4.89
N VAL A 1051 67.86 -0.44 -5.70
CA VAL A 1051 67.53 -1.49 -6.65
C VAL A 1051 68.48 -1.34 -7.85
N GLU A 1052 69.25 -2.39 -8.17
CA GLU A 1052 70.00 -2.48 -9.43
C GLU A 1052 69.04 -2.49 -10.62
N GLU A 1053 69.21 -1.55 -11.54
CA GLU A 1053 68.53 -1.56 -12.84
C GLU A 1053 69.02 -2.75 -13.67
N LYS A 1054 68.11 -3.69 -13.98
CA LYS A 1054 68.30 -4.58 -15.13
C LYS A 1054 67.58 -3.99 -16.34
N SER A 1055 68.38 -3.51 -17.28
CA SER A 1055 67.98 -3.14 -18.62
C SER A 1055 67.35 -4.34 -19.35
N PHE A 1056 66.10 -4.21 -19.80
CA PHE A 1056 65.54 -5.12 -20.79
C PHE A 1056 65.99 -4.69 -22.20
N THR A 1057 66.75 -5.59 -22.81
CA THR A 1057 67.20 -5.55 -24.19
C THR A 1057 66.02 -5.66 -25.16
N LYS A 1058 66.17 -5.02 -26.32
CA LYS A 1058 65.21 -4.91 -27.41
C LYS A 1058 65.33 -6.12 -28.38
N ILE A 1059 64.16 -6.54 -28.88
CA ILE A 1059 63.85 -7.20 -30.18
C ILE A 1059 63.97 -8.74 -30.27
N GLY A 1060 62.86 -9.31 -30.77
CA GLY A 1060 62.64 -10.68 -31.26
C GLY A 1060 61.15 -10.87 -31.50
#